data_AF-A0A941PMK5-F1
#
_entry.id   AF-A0A941PMK5-F1
#
_cell.length_a   1.000
_cell.length_b   1.000
_cell.length_c   1.000
_cell.angle_alpha   90.00
_cell.angle_beta   90.00
_cell.angle_gamma   90.00
#
_symmetry.space_group_name_H-M   'P 1'
#
loop_
_entity.id
_entity.type
_entity.pdbx_description
1 polymer ?
#
loop_
_entity_poly.entity_id
_entity_poly.type
_entity_poly.pdbx_seq_one_letter_code
_entity_poly.pdbx_strand_id
1 'polypeptide(L)'
;MNDSSWVLKGVDPTARDRAVREAARRGIPLADYLTDVVLQNALAEQLRDPDGASAEAAEAPAGKSFAARHRIKALERSLGSSVTNLDGALGALDAALSDLADRVGELETATGHSAHDLGEQLQGLHSDLADLRDGLAAFQDIGNAAQHSNAAAHATLADACGELERRLEEIEAVARGAERAAVQLSATQQAYRVSAAQDLEALSRETRAQLRAGLDHVRVAADEAAAQADAAAAQLIAEMRALRQSIDNRLTESAAETKHRMRAAFAESGERIAALSERIATGERQSERYAEHVRAQIADVEDGAQSALEETALTLRRADAVLAADIVRTGESSRVAIEALRADISAQTAALNERQIEAAARAAAVDAKIAAVSNEAKAEREALERRIAAASVSLRDAIDDIDTTVSEQIDAAAARASELEQDITHVRRTLSAEINRVEACTLAALEKQAKDRTAGDSHARRAADEIAATARSAIEDMRLRVEEQMAALRGQQANAQARLDAVDATLANDGPLATVVSATADEVASLRKRVLHIQAADRDMTDRVVRLERSDADAAGAIEMLHKRVEAVAAQVPSGEAERIQRLELSVSEFAKAAPAREAAAAIAAVQAQLADIDKRQTDALQRLRGEIAQLLPAVDPGRIHSLELALADLRLSQLASVPPADDPSETLAAVQARVADLEERQAESLHRLRNDIAQFVAENERRLALIEDAAPDLAAPFMAIEQRLAELERYDIGVAFAELRARIEDRILGVEQRNVRTLEQLSGTIALIERHFDSAEGDEAAAKSA
;
A
#
# COMPACT_ATOMS: atom_id res chain seq x y z
N MET A 1 7.86 -53.79 24.20
CA MET A 1 9.28 -54.20 24.27
C MET A 1 10.06 -53.22 23.41
N ASN A 2 11.09 -52.55 23.94
CA ASN A 2 11.76 -51.44 23.26
C ASN A 2 12.48 -51.87 21.96
N ASP A 3 12.32 -51.06 20.90
CA ASP A 3 12.86 -51.21 19.54
C ASP A 3 14.40 -51.24 19.43
N SER A 4 15.14 -51.28 20.54
CA SER A 4 16.59 -51.09 20.57
C SER A 4 17.42 -52.28 21.05
N SER A 5 16.85 -53.46 21.35
CA SER A 5 17.62 -54.57 21.96
C SER A 5 17.98 -55.75 21.05
N TRP A 6 17.64 -55.76 19.76
CA TRP A 6 18.02 -56.85 18.85
C TRP A 6 19.40 -56.60 18.20
N VAL A 7 20.47 -56.89 18.95
CA VAL A 7 21.81 -57.12 18.39
C VAL A 7 22.10 -58.61 18.40
N LEU A 8 21.49 -59.34 17.46
CA LEU A 8 21.88 -60.72 17.15
C LEU A 8 23.26 -60.68 16.46
N LYS A 9 24.32 -60.99 17.22
CA LYS A 9 25.66 -61.20 16.67
C LYS A 9 25.60 -62.36 15.66
N GLY A 10 25.78 -62.07 14.37
CA GLY A 10 25.92 -63.09 13.32
C GLY A 10 25.06 -62.88 12.07
N VAL A 11 24.08 -61.97 12.09
CA VAL A 11 23.30 -61.63 10.89
C VAL A 11 24.05 -60.56 10.09
N ASP A 12 24.26 -60.82 8.79
CA ASP A 12 24.90 -59.88 7.87
C ASP A 12 24.14 -58.54 7.88
N PRO A 13 24.81 -57.40 8.17
CA PRO A 13 24.17 -56.09 8.25
C PRO A 13 23.43 -55.71 6.96
N THR A 14 23.91 -56.18 5.80
CA THR A 14 23.25 -55.91 4.52
C THR A 14 21.92 -56.64 4.37
N ALA A 15 21.81 -57.85 4.91
CA ALA A 15 20.57 -58.61 4.95
C ALA A 15 19.55 -57.97 5.90
N ARG A 16 20.02 -57.40 7.03
CA ARG A 16 19.18 -56.67 7.97
C ARG A 16 18.56 -55.42 7.34
N ASP A 17 19.37 -54.61 6.68
CA ASP A 17 18.91 -53.38 6.03
C ASP A 17 17.98 -53.65 4.83
N ARG A 18 18.10 -54.85 4.24
CA ARG A 18 17.15 -55.31 3.22
C ARG A 18 15.83 -55.71 3.85
N ALA A 19 15.83 -56.46 4.96
CA ALA A 19 14.61 -56.84 5.68
C ALA A 19 13.86 -55.62 6.23
N VAL A 20 14.57 -54.61 6.75
CA VAL A 20 13.96 -53.34 7.21
C VAL A 20 13.27 -52.60 6.06
N ARG A 21 13.94 -52.49 4.90
CA ARG A 21 13.35 -51.81 3.74
C ARG A 21 12.14 -52.54 3.19
N GLU A 22 12.16 -53.87 3.19
CA GLU A 22 11.05 -54.66 2.68
C GLU A 22 9.87 -54.71 3.64
N ALA A 23 10.12 -54.75 4.96
CA ALA A 23 9.09 -54.58 5.99
C ALA A 23 8.41 -53.22 5.88
N ALA A 24 9.20 -52.14 5.74
CA ALA A 24 8.69 -50.78 5.54
C ALA A 24 7.91 -50.64 4.22
N ARG A 25 8.37 -51.29 3.14
CA ARG A 25 7.66 -51.32 1.85
C ARG A 25 6.31 -52.02 1.96
N ARG A 26 6.19 -53.04 2.82
CA ARG A 26 4.96 -53.78 3.08
C ARG A 26 4.09 -53.17 4.20
N GLY A 27 4.56 -52.09 4.83
CA GLY A 27 3.82 -51.40 5.91
C GLY A 27 3.62 -52.21 7.19
N ILE A 28 4.39 -53.30 7.37
CA ILE A 28 4.31 -54.19 8.54
C ILE A 28 5.53 -54.02 9.45
N PRO A 29 5.39 -54.22 10.77
CA PRO A 29 6.53 -54.19 11.70
C PRO A 29 7.59 -55.21 11.27
N LEU A 30 8.86 -54.88 11.46
CA LEU A 30 9.99 -55.76 11.09
C LEU A 30 9.89 -57.14 11.75
N ALA A 31 9.38 -57.21 12.98
CA ALA A 31 9.19 -58.48 13.69
C ALA A 31 8.21 -59.41 12.97
N ASP A 32 7.10 -58.87 12.48
CA ASP A 32 6.07 -59.63 11.77
C ASP A 32 6.58 -60.05 10.38
N TYR A 33 7.27 -59.14 9.69
CA TYR A 33 7.92 -59.46 8.41
C TYR A 33 8.93 -60.61 8.53
N LEU A 34 9.76 -60.61 9.58
CA LEU A 34 10.73 -61.69 9.79
C LEU A 34 10.05 -63.01 10.17
N THR A 35 8.94 -62.95 10.92
CA THR A 35 8.16 -64.14 11.27
C THR A 35 7.53 -64.78 10.04
N ASP A 36 6.97 -63.96 9.15
CA ASP A 36 6.38 -64.39 7.89
C ASP A 36 7.42 -65.03 6.95
N VAL A 37 8.64 -64.44 6.87
CA VAL A 37 9.75 -65.01 6.08
C VAL A 37 10.24 -66.35 6.65
N VAL A 38 10.29 -66.52 7.97
CA VAL A 38 10.67 -67.81 8.59
C VAL A 38 9.61 -68.87 8.35
N LEU A 39 8.32 -68.51 8.46
CA LEU A 39 7.22 -69.43 8.18
C LEU A 39 7.16 -69.84 6.71
N GLN A 40 7.36 -68.90 5.79
CA GLN A 40 7.43 -69.19 4.35
C GLN A 40 8.62 -70.09 4.00
N ASN A 41 9.77 -69.91 4.64
CA ASN A 41 10.91 -70.82 4.44
C ASN A 41 10.65 -72.21 5.03
N ALA A 42 10.02 -72.31 6.20
CA ALA A 42 9.65 -73.61 6.78
C ALA A 42 8.63 -74.37 5.90
N LEU A 43 7.65 -73.66 5.34
CA LEU A 43 6.68 -74.21 4.38
C LEU A 43 7.35 -74.61 3.06
N ALA A 44 8.26 -73.79 2.54
CA ALA A 44 9.02 -74.10 1.34
C ALA A 44 9.96 -75.31 1.53
N GLU A 45 10.45 -75.53 2.75
CA GLU A 45 11.29 -76.69 3.10
C GLU A 45 10.45 -77.96 3.26
N GLN A 46 9.21 -77.85 3.76
CA GLN A 46 8.24 -78.95 3.81
C GLN A 46 7.75 -79.40 2.42
N LEU A 47 7.69 -78.48 1.46
CA LEU A 47 7.30 -78.76 0.07
C LEU A 47 8.45 -79.29 -0.80
N ARG A 48 9.70 -79.24 -0.33
CA ARG A 48 10.87 -79.62 -1.11
C ARG A 48 11.32 -81.08 -0.93
N ASP A 49 10.59 -81.88 -0.17
CA ASP A 49 10.93 -83.29 0.04
C ASP A 49 9.72 -84.26 -0.06
N PRO A 50 9.21 -84.51 -1.29
CA PRO A 50 8.50 -85.76 -1.55
C PRO A 50 9.13 -86.46 -2.76
N ASP A 51 10.34 -87.02 -2.62
CA ASP A 51 10.77 -88.13 -3.49
C ASP A 51 11.96 -88.91 -2.90
N GLY A 52 11.63 -89.93 -2.12
CA GLY A 52 12.54 -90.92 -1.57
C GLY A 52 11.86 -92.28 -1.46
N ALA A 53 11.80 -92.99 -2.60
CA ALA A 53 11.53 -94.41 -2.80
C ALA A 53 10.09 -94.81 -3.21
N SER A 54 9.86 -94.85 -4.54
CA SER A 54 9.38 -96.07 -5.22
C SER A 54 9.38 -95.88 -6.73
N ALA A 55 10.41 -96.39 -7.39
CA ALA A 55 10.32 -96.84 -8.76
C ALA A 55 11.39 -97.91 -9.02
N GLU A 56 10.97 -99.14 -9.28
CA GLU A 56 11.55 -99.86 -10.40
C GLU A 56 10.50 -100.76 -11.05
N ALA A 57 10.20 -100.39 -12.30
CA ALA A 57 9.63 -101.23 -13.33
C ALA A 57 10.55 -102.45 -13.57
N ALA A 58 10.21 -103.54 -14.23
CA ALA A 58 9.42 -103.72 -15.43
C ALA A 58 9.27 -105.23 -15.72
N GLU A 59 8.63 -105.51 -16.87
CA GLU A 59 8.70 -106.74 -17.68
C GLU A 59 7.66 -107.85 -17.44
N ALA A 60 6.65 -107.82 -18.33
CA ALA A 60 6.09 -109.02 -18.96
C ALA A 60 7.12 -109.65 -19.93
N PRO A 61 6.88 -110.80 -20.61
CA PRO A 61 5.69 -111.66 -20.64
C PRO A 61 6.01 -113.18 -20.64
N ALA A 62 4.97 -113.98 -20.87
CA ALA A 62 4.98 -115.30 -21.53
C ALA A 62 4.54 -116.51 -20.66
N GLY A 63 3.36 -117.02 -21.03
CA GLY A 63 3.16 -118.44 -21.35
C GLY A 63 3.18 -119.43 -20.19
N LYS A 64 2.01 -120.04 -19.94
CA LYS A 64 1.77 -121.47 -20.25
C LYS A 64 0.37 -121.89 -19.79
N SER A 65 -0.39 -122.35 -20.79
CA SER A 65 -1.36 -123.44 -20.75
C SER A 65 -0.97 -124.61 -19.84
N PHE A 66 -1.96 -125.45 -19.49
CA PHE A 66 -1.94 -126.68 -18.65
C PHE A 66 -2.54 -126.40 -17.25
N ALA A 67 -3.63 -127.01 -16.76
CA ALA A 67 -4.28 -128.25 -17.16
C ALA A 67 -5.76 -128.26 -16.73
N ALA A 68 -6.67 -127.80 -17.61
CA ALA A 68 -8.07 -128.23 -17.63
C ALA A 68 -8.18 -129.62 -18.30
N ARG A 69 -7.55 -130.63 -17.69
CA ARG A 69 -7.61 -132.05 -18.09
C ARG A 69 -7.84 -132.92 -16.85
N HIS A 70 -9.05 -132.86 -16.29
CA HIS A 70 -9.56 -133.94 -15.43
C HIS A 70 -11.10 -134.07 -15.41
N ARG A 71 -11.83 -133.51 -16.39
CA ARG A 71 -13.31 -133.55 -16.41
C ARG A 71 -13.99 -134.11 -17.68
N ILE A 72 -13.23 -134.68 -18.62
CA ILE A 72 -13.81 -135.33 -19.82
C ILE A 72 -13.29 -136.78 -20.01
N LYS A 73 -12.57 -137.34 -19.02
CA LYS A 73 -12.13 -138.75 -19.00
C LYS A 73 -12.68 -139.59 -17.85
N ALA A 74 -13.81 -139.16 -17.28
CA ALA A 74 -14.65 -139.94 -16.36
C ALA A 74 -16.10 -140.11 -16.86
N LEU A 75 -16.43 -139.55 -18.04
CA LEU A 75 -17.72 -139.72 -18.72
C LEU A 75 -17.76 -140.97 -19.64
N GLU A 76 -16.64 -141.68 -19.81
CA GLU A 76 -16.56 -142.91 -20.63
C GLU A 76 -16.66 -144.22 -19.82
N ARG A 77 -16.91 -144.16 -18.50
CA ARG A 77 -17.47 -145.31 -17.73
C ARG A 77 -18.97 -145.16 -17.43
N SER A 78 -19.59 -144.10 -17.94
CA SER A 78 -21.00 -143.71 -17.71
C SER A 78 -21.92 -144.05 -18.89
N LEU A 79 -21.56 -145.05 -19.72
CA LEU A 79 -22.39 -145.55 -20.83
C LEU A 79 -22.58 -147.08 -20.79
N GLY A 80 -22.27 -147.70 -19.64
CA GLY A 80 -22.47 -149.14 -19.39
C GLY A 80 -23.47 -149.50 -18.28
N SER A 81 -24.03 -148.52 -17.55
CA SER A 81 -25.08 -148.73 -16.52
C SER A 81 -26.35 -147.92 -16.80
N SER A 82 -26.53 -147.51 -18.06
CA SER A 82 -27.73 -146.89 -18.61
C SER A 82 -28.83 -147.96 -18.74
N VAL A 83 -29.55 -148.21 -17.63
CA VAL A 83 -30.97 -148.66 -17.58
C VAL A 83 -31.55 -148.63 -16.14
N THR A 84 -30.81 -148.23 -15.09
CA THR A 84 -31.37 -148.11 -13.71
C THR A 84 -31.34 -146.70 -13.08
N ASN A 85 -31.16 -145.63 -13.86
CA ASN A 85 -30.89 -144.28 -13.34
C ASN A 85 -31.88 -143.19 -13.78
N LEU A 86 -33.19 -143.50 -13.74
CA LEU A 86 -34.26 -142.53 -14.02
C LEU A 86 -34.78 -141.84 -12.73
N ASP A 87 -34.71 -142.52 -11.57
CA ASP A 87 -35.10 -141.93 -10.28
C ASP A 87 -34.07 -140.94 -9.71
N GLY A 88 -32.78 -141.11 -10.00
CA GLY A 88 -31.75 -140.14 -9.61
C GLY A 88 -31.80 -138.84 -10.41
N ALA A 89 -32.31 -138.88 -11.64
CA ALA A 89 -32.46 -137.71 -12.49
C ALA A 89 -33.61 -136.80 -12.02
N LEU A 90 -34.67 -137.37 -11.45
CA LEU A 90 -35.76 -136.61 -10.84
C LEU A 90 -35.31 -135.91 -9.55
N GLY A 91 -34.55 -136.59 -8.67
CA GLY A 91 -34.00 -135.97 -7.46
C GLY A 91 -32.96 -134.87 -7.75
N ALA A 92 -32.16 -135.02 -8.81
CA ALA A 92 -31.24 -133.97 -9.25
C ALA A 92 -31.96 -132.76 -9.87
N LEU A 93 -33.12 -132.97 -10.48
CA LEU A 93 -33.94 -131.89 -11.03
C LEU A 93 -34.64 -131.10 -9.91
N ASP A 94 -35.15 -131.77 -8.89
CA ASP A 94 -35.71 -131.12 -7.70
C ASP A 94 -34.65 -130.32 -6.93
N ALA A 95 -33.44 -130.84 -6.78
CA ALA A 95 -32.33 -130.10 -6.18
C ALA A 95 -31.91 -128.88 -7.01
N ALA A 96 -31.92 -129.00 -8.34
CA ALA A 96 -31.63 -127.88 -9.24
C ALA A 96 -32.74 -126.82 -9.26
N LEU A 97 -34.01 -127.22 -9.10
CA LEU A 97 -35.13 -126.29 -8.95
C LEU A 97 -35.09 -125.59 -7.60
N SER A 98 -34.69 -126.28 -6.52
CA SER A 98 -34.46 -125.66 -5.23
C SER A 98 -33.28 -124.66 -5.27
N ASP A 99 -32.16 -125.02 -5.90
CA ASP A 99 -31.01 -124.11 -6.08
C ASP A 99 -31.37 -122.90 -6.96
N LEU A 100 -32.21 -123.10 -7.99
CA LEU A 100 -32.71 -122.00 -8.81
C LEU A 100 -33.66 -121.08 -8.01
N ALA A 101 -34.54 -121.65 -7.17
CA ALA A 101 -35.40 -120.88 -6.29
C ALA A 101 -34.60 -120.07 -5.27
N ASP A 102 -33.55 -120.65 -4.70
CA ASP A 102 -32.63 -119.97 -3.78
C ASP A 102 -31.87 -118.83 -4.49
N ARG A 103 -31.35 -119.07 -5.71
CA ARG A 103 -30.71 -118.02 -6.52
C ARG A 103 -31.65 -116.90 -6.94
N VAL A 104 -32.91 -117.22 -7.24
CA VAL A 104 -33.93 -116.21 -7.53
C VAL A 104 -34.24 -115.40 -6.27
N GLY A 105 -34.31 -116.04 -5.09
CA GLY A 105 -34.43 -115.34 -3.81
C GLY A 105 -33.21 -114.45 -3.48
N GLU A 106 -31.99 -114.90 -3.79
CA GLU A 106 -30.77 -114.08 -3.66
C GLU A 106 -30.77 -112.90 -4.65
N LEU A 107 -31.29 -113.10 -5.86
CA LEU A 107 -31.38 -112.03 -6.86
C LEU A 107 -32.48 -111.01 -6.51
N GLU A 108 -33.62 -111.46 -5.99
CA GLU A 108 -34.69 -110.60 -5.49
C GLU A 108 -34.25 -109.80 -4.26
N THR A 109 -33.48 -110.42 -3.35
CA THR A 109 -32.90 -109.69 -2.23
C THR A 109 -31.81 -108.72 -2.70
N ALA A 110 -30.90 -109.11 -3.60
CA ALA A 110 -29.88 -108.21 -4.15
C ALA A 110 -30.49 -107.02 -4.91
N THR A 111 -31.53 -107.25 -5.72
CA THR A 111 -32.26 -106.16 -6.41
C THR A 111 -33.05 -105.30 -5.44
N GLY A 112 -33.61 -105.87 -4.37
CA GLY A 112 -34.23 -105.12 -3.28
C GLY A 112 -33.24 -104.20 -2.54
N HIS A 113 -32.04 -104.70 -2.22
CA HIS A 113 -30.99 -103.89 -1.60
C HIS A 113 -30.48 -102.81 -2.56
N SER A 114 -30.22 -103.13 -3.83
CA SER A 114 -29.81 -102.12 -4.82
C SER A 114 -30.87 -101.05 -5.06
N ALA A 115 -32.16 -101.39 -5.01
CA ALA A 115 -33.25 -100.42 -5.10
C ALA A 115 -33.36 -99.55 -3.84
N HIS A 116 -33.06 -100.10 -2.67
CA HIS A 116 -33.00 -99.36 -1.41
C HIS A 116 -31.81 -98.39 -1.39
N ASP A 117 -30.62 -98.85 -1.76
CA ASP A 117 -29.41 -98.03 -1.86
C ASP A 117 -29.58 -96.89 -2.87
N LEU A 118 -30.24 -97.16 -4.01
CA LEU A 118 -30.60 -96.11 -4.98
C LEU A 118 -31.60 -95.11 -4.40
N GLY A 119 -32.57 -95.59 -3.62
CA GLY A 119 -33.53 -94.73 -2.92
C GLY A 119 -32.84 -93.81 -1.92
N GLU A 120 -31.89 -94.33 -1.14
CA GLU A 120 -31.12 -93.56 -0.16
C GLU A 120 -30.19 -92.55 -0.84
N GLN A 121 -29.51 -92.94 -1.93
CA GLN A 121 -28.70 -92.03 -2.74
C GLN A 121 -29.54 -90.92 -3.39
N LEU A 122 -30.73 -91.22 -3.90
CA LEU A 122 -31.63 -90.21 -4.46
C LEU A 122 -32.18 -89.26 -3.40
N GLN A 123 -32.38 -89.74 -2.18
CA GLN A 123 -32.79 -88.93 -1.04
C GLN A 123 -31.65 -88.03 -0.55
N GLY A 124 -30.41 -88.54 -0.51
CA GLY A 124 -29.20 -87.76 -0.26
C GLY A 124 -29.01 -86.64 -1.28
N LEU A 125 -29.09 -86.96 -2.58
CA LEU A 125 -29.01 -85.96 -3.65
C LEU A 125 -30.12 -84.90 -3.57
N HIS A 126 -31.32 -85.27 -3.12
CA HIS A 126 -32.38 -84.27 -2.89
C HIS A 126 -32.07 -83.35 -1.71
N SER A 127 -31.44 -83.86 -0.65
CA SER A 127 -30.97 -83.05 0.48
C SER A 127 -29.88 -82.10 0.03
N ASP A 128 -28.85 -82.60 -0.67
CA ASP A 128 -27.74 -81.79 -1.17
C ASP A 128 -28.21 -80.69 -2.14
N LEU A 129 -29.19 -80.99 -2.99
CA LEU A 129 -29.80 -79.99 -3.88
C LEU A 129 -30.64 -78.96 -3.12
N ALA A 130 -31.28 -79.33 -2.01
CA ALA A 130 -31.99 -78.39 -1.16
C ALA A 130 -31.00 -77.45 -0.44
N ASP A 131 -29.92 -78.00 0.11
CA ASP A 131 -28.86 -77.23 0.77
C ASP A 131 -28.13 -76.31 -0.20
N LEU A 132 -27.86 -76.75 -1.43
CA LEU A 132 -27.32 -75.89 -2.49
C LEU A 132 -28.27 -74.77 -2.87
N ARG A 133 -29.58 -75.03 -2.91
CA ARG A 133 -30.58 -74.00 -3.20
C ARG A 133 -30.65 -72.96 -2.09
N ASP A 134 -30.61 -73.40 -0.84
CA ASP A 134 -30.65 -72.52 0.32
C ASP A 134 -29.33 -71.72 0.45
N GLY A 135 -28.19 -72.34 0.13
CA GLY A 135 -26.90 -71.67 -0.01
C GLY A 135 -26.90 -70.62 -1.11
N LEU A 136 -27.45 -70.92 -2.29
CA LEU A 136 -27.58 -69.95 -3.38
C LEU A 136 -28.49 -68.77 -3.01
N ALA A 137 -29.57 -69.02 -2.26
CA ALA A 137 -30.44 -67.96 -1.73
C ALA A 137 -29.69 -67.06 -0.73
N ALA A 138 -28.91 -67.65 0.18
CA ALA A 138 -28.07 -66.90 1.11
C ALA A 138 -27.00 -66.06 0.39
N PHE A 139 -26.33 -66.61 -0.63
CA PHE A 139 -25.38 -65.85 -1.46
C PHE A 139 -26.06 -64.70 -2.21
N GLN A 140 -27.29 -64.91 -2.70
CA GLN A 140 -28.05 -63.85 -3.36
C GLN A 140 -28.42 -62.74 -2.37
N ASP A 141 -28.78 -63.06 -1.13
CA ASP A 141 -29.07 -62.09 -0.08
C ASP A 141 -27.82 -61.31 0.35
N ILE A 142 -26.66 -61.98 0.47
CA ILE A 142 -25.36 -61.33 0.71
C ILE A 142 -24.99 -60.41 -0.46
N GLY A 143 -25.20 -60.86 -1.70
CA GLY A 143 -24.98 -60.04 -2.90
C GLY A 143 -25.87 -58.81 -2.93
N ASN A 144 -27.16 -58.96 -2.60
CA ASN A 144 -28.10 -57.85 -2.48
C ASN A 144 -27.67 -56.87 -1.36
N ALA A 145 -27.27 -57.37 -0.19
CA ALA A 145 -26.81 -56.53 0.91
C ALA A 145 -25.52 -55.76 0.55
N ALA A 146 -24.57 -56.42 -0.12
CA ALA A 146 -23.36 -55.78 -0.63
C ALA A 146 -23.68 -54.70 -1.68
N GLN A 147 -24.63 -54.96 -2.58
CA GLN A 147 -25.07 -53.98 -3.58
C GLN A 147 -25.74 -52.76 -2.93
N HIS A 148 -26.57 -52.95 -1.90
CA HIS A 148 -27.17 -51.85 -1.13
C HIS A 148 -26.13 -51.06 -0.34
N SER A 149 -25.15 -51.75 0.28
CA SER A 149 -24.03 -51.11 0.98
C SER A 149 -23.19 -50.27 0.01
N ASN A 150 -22.89 -50.80 -1.17
CA ASN A 150 -22.14 -50.09 -2.20
C ASN A 150 -22.94 -48.88 -2.74
N ALA A 151 -24.24 -49.04 -2.97
CA ALA A 151 -25.11 -47.92 -3.36
C ALA A 151 -25.14 -46.81 -2.30
N ALA A 152 -25.19 -47.17 -1.01
CA ALA A 152 -25.11 -46.23 0.09
C ALA A 152 -23.74 -45.53 0.17
N ALA A 153 -22.63 -46.26 -0.04
CA ALA A 153 -21.29 -45.69 -0.11
C ALA A 153 -21.10 -44.73 -1.30
N HIS A 154 -21.69 -45.06 -2.45
CA HIS A 154 -21.68 -44.16 -3.61
C HIS A 154 -22.51 -42.90 -3.36
N ALA A 155 -23.65 -43.01 -2.67
CA ALA A 155 -24.46 -41.85 -2.29
C ALA A 155 -23.71 -40.93 -1.33
N THR A 156 -23.06 -41.48 -0.29
CA THR A 156 -22.28 -40.67 0.67
C THR A 156 -21.05 -40.03 0.02
N LEU A 157 -20.41 -40.71 -0.93
CA LEU A 157 -19.30 -40.14 -1.70
C LEU A 157 -19.79 -39.03 -2.63
N ALA A 158 -20.93 -39.19 -3.29
CA ALA A 158 -21.55 -38.14 -4.10
C ALA A 158 -21.90 -36.90 -3.27
N ASP A 159 -22.48 -37.08 -2.08
CA ASP A 159 -22.77 -35.98 -1.15
C ASP A 159 -21.49 -35.27 -0.68
N ALA A 160 -20.43 -36.03 -0.38
CA ALA A 160 -19.13 -35.46 0.00
C ALA A 160 -18.47 -34.68 -1.14
N CYS A 161 -18.55 -35.20 -2.38
CA CYS A 161 -18.10 -34.49 -3.57
C CYS A 161 -18.89 -33.20 -3.80
N GLY A 162 -20.22 -33.22 -3.65
CA GLY A 162 -21.06 -32.03 -3.77
C GLY A 162 -20.74 -30.96 -2.72
N GLU A 163 -20.47 -31.35 -1.47
CA GLU A 163 -20.05 -30.39 -0.42
C GLU A 163 -18.65 -29.82 -0.70
N LEU A 164 -17.73 -30.62 -1.27
CA LEU A 164 -16.42 -30.11 -1.70
C LEU A 164 -16.54 -29.12 -2.86
N GLU A 165 -17.39 -29.40 -3.85
CA GLU A 165 -17.70 -28.46 -4.95
C GLU A 165 -18.27 -27.16 -4.41
N ARG A 166 -19.24 -27.22 -3.49
CA ARG A 166 -19.83 -26.04 -2.84
C ARG A 166 -18.78 -25.21 -2.08
N ARG A 167 -17.85 -25.87 -1.38
CA ARG A 167 -16.75 -25.18 -0.70
C ARG A 167 -15.75 -24.57 -1.67
N LEU A 168 -15.49 -25.21 -2.80
CA LEU A 168 -14.63 -24.64 -3.84
C LEU A 168 -15.28 -23.39 -4.45
N GLU A 169 -16.59 -23.41 -4.70
CA GLU A 169 -17.35 -22.24 -5.16
C GLU A 169 -17.31 -21.09 -4.13
N GLU A 170 -17.45 -21.40 -2.83
CA GLU A 170 -17.31 -20.41 -1.75
C GLU A 170 -15.91 -19.80 -1.69
N ILE A 171 -14.86 -20.63 -1.77
CA ILE A 171 -13.47 -20.17 -1.79
C ILE A 171 -13.20 -19.30 -3.02
N GLU A 172 -13.71 -19.69 -4.18
CA GLU A 172 -13.58 -18.91 -5.41
C GLU A 172 -14.33 -17.57 -5.31
N ALA A 173 -15.52 -17.54 -4.71
CA ALA A 173 -16.25 -16.31 -4.44
C ALA A 173 -15.49 -15.38 -3.50
N VAL A 174 -14.86 -15.91 -2.44
CA VAL A 174 -14.00 -15.14 -1.53
C VAL A 174 -12.75 -14.62 -2.25
N ALA A 175 -12.11 -15.43 -3.08
CA ALA A 175 -10.95 -15.03 -3.86
C ALA A 175 -11.28 -13.89 -4.84
N ARG A 176 -12.40 -14.00 -5.57
CA ARG A 176 -12.91 -12.91 -6.44
C ARG A 176 -13.27 -11.66 -5.63
N GLY A 177 -13.78 -11.83 -4.41
CA GLY A 177 -14.05 -10.72 -3.48
C GLY A 177 -12.76 -10.00 -3.05
N ALA A 178 -11.73 -10.75 -2.68
CA ALA A 178 -10.42 -10.22 -2.32
C ALA A 178 -9.74 -9.50 -3.50
N GLU A 179 -9.83 -10.05 -4.71
CA GLU A 179 -9.30 -9.41 -5.92
C GLU A 179 -10.00 -8.07 -6.20
N ARG A 180 -11.34 -8.00 -6.08
CA ARG A 180 -12.08 -6.74 -6.22
C ARG A 180 -11.67 -5.72 -5.15
N ALA A 181 -11.49 -6.15 -3.90
CA ALA A 181 -11.04 -5.28 -2.83
C ALA A 181 -9.61 -4.75 -3.07
N ALA A 182 -8.70 -5.59 -3.60
CA ALA A 182 -7.35 -5.19 -3.96
C ALA A 182 -7.35 -4.17 -5.12
N VAL A 183 -8.18 -4.39 -6.15
CA VAL A 183 -8.36 -3.43 -7.25
C VAL A 183 -8.93 -2.11 -6.74
N GLN A 184 -9.92 -2.15 -5.85
CA GLN A 184 -10.50 -0.95 -5.23
C GLN A 184 -9.47 -0.20 -4.38
N LEU A 185 -8.66 -0.91 -3.59
CA LEU A 185 -7.59 -0.31 -2.80
C LEU A 185 -6.51 0.32 -3.68
N SER A 186 -6.14 -0.32 -4.79
CA SER A 186 -5.21 0.26 -5.75
C SER A 186 -5.77 1.53 -6.40
N ALA A 187 -7.05 1.53 -6.75
CA ALA A 187 -7.73 2.70 -7.31
C ALA A 187 -7.80 3.86 -6.30
N THR A 188 -8.11 3.60 -5.02
CA THR A 188 -8.13 4.64 -3.99
C THR A 188 -6.73 5.18 -3.67
N GLN A 189 -5.71 4.33 -3.64
CA GLN A 189 -4.32 4.76 -3.49
C GLN A 189 -3.88 5.65 -4.66
N GLN A 190 -4.27 5.32 -5.88
CA GLN A 190 -3.95 6.14 -7.05
C GLN A 190 -4.69 7.47 -7.02
N ALA A 191 -5.97 7.48 -6.63
CA ALA A 191 -6.73 8.72 -6.44
C ALA A 191 -6.11 9.62 -5.36
N TYR A 192 -5.67 9.04 -4.24
CA TYR A 192 -4.98 9.76 -3.18
C TYR A 192 -3.65 10.36 -3.66
N ARG A 193 -2.85 9.60 -4.43
CA ARG A 193 -1.59 10.12 -5.02
C ARG A 193 -1.83 11.29 -5.96
N VAL A 194 -2.88 11.23 -6.78
CA VAL A 194 -3.24 12.33 -7.69
C VAL A 194 -3.71 13.55 -6.90
N SER A 195 -4.56 13.38 -5.88
CA SER A 195 -4.99 14.46 -4.99
C SER A 195 -3.81 15.12 -4.29
N ALA A 196 -2.93 14.33 -3.67
CA ALA A 196 -1.75 14.84 -2.98
C ALA A 196 -0.80 15.59 -3.93
N ALA A 197 -0.65 15.12 -5.17
CA ALA A 197 0.14 15.83 -6.18
C ALA A 197 -0.50 17.17 -6.57
N GLN A 198 -1.83 17.22 -6.71
CA GLN A 198 -2.57 18.46 -6.99
C GLN A 198 -2.47 19.46 -5.83
N ASP A 199 -2.55 18.98 -4.59
CA ASP A 199 -2.43 19.81 -3.38
C ASP A 199 -1.02 20.38 -3.25
N LEU A 200 0.02 19.56 -3.49
CA LEU A 200 1.42 20.03 -3.51
C LEU A 200 1.66 21.03 -4.65
N GLU A 201 1.05 20.83 -5.82
CA GLU A 201 1.14 21.79 -6.91
C GLU A 201 0.42 23.11 -6.57
N ALA A 202 -0.76 23.04 -5.94
CA ALA A 202 -1.50 24.20 -5.46
C ALA A 202 -0.72 24.98 -4.41
N LEU A 203 -0.19 24.29 -3.40
CA LEU A 203 0.70 24.87 -2.39
C LEU A 203 1.91 25.54 -3.05
N SER A 204 2.59 24.85 -3.98
CA SER A 204 3.76 25.43 -4.67
C SER A 204 3.42 26.70 -5.47
N ARG A 205 2.22 26.77 -6.07
CA ARG A 205 1.75 27.95 -6.80
C ARG A 205 1.43 29.08 -5.84
N GLU A 206 0.79 28.78 -4.71
CA GLU A 206 0.50 29.75 -3.66
C GLU A 206 1.79 30.31 -3.04
N THR A 207 2.74 29.46 -2.65
CA THR A 207 4.02 29.91 -2.10
C THR A 207 4.80 30.77 -3.09
N ARG A 208 4.80 30.42 -4.39
CA ARG A 208 5.40 31.27 -5.44
C ARG A 208 4.67 32.60 -5.60
N ALA A 209 3.35 32.62 -5.47
CA ALA A 209 2.56 33.86 -5.54
C ALA A 209 2.84 34.76 -4.33
N GLN A 210 2.86 34.20 -3.13
CA GLN A 210 3.22 34.90 -1.89
C GLN A 210 4.66 35.45 -1.94
N LEU A 211 5.63 34.65 -2.41
CA LEU A 211 7.01 35.10 -2.59
C LEU A 211 7.12 36.24 -3.60
N ARG A 212 6.40 36.18 -4.73
CA ARG A 212 6.37 37.28 -5.71
C ARG A 212 5.75 38.54 -5.12
N ALA A 213 4.61 38.42 -4.46
CA ALA A 213 3.95 39.54 -3.80
C ALA A 213 4.86 40.16 -2.72
N GLY A 214 5.53 39.34 -1.91
CA GLY A 214 6.51 39.79 -0.92
C GLY A 214 7.69 40.52 -1.56
N LEU A 215 8.26 39.98 -2.65
CA LEU A 215 9.34 40.63 -3.39
C LEU A 215 8.91 41.95 -4.04
N ASP A 216 7.69 42.04 -4.56
CA ASP A 216 7.14 43.26 -5.14
C ASP A 216 6.89 44.32 -4.05
N HIS A 217 6.39 43.92 -2.86
CA HIS A 217 6.29 44.81 -1.71
C HIS A 217 7.66 45.35 -1.26
N VAL A 218 8.68 44.50 -1.22
CA VAL A 218 10.06 44.92 -0.87
C VAL A 218 10.61 45.89 -1.92
N ARG A 219 10.34 45.66 -3.21
CA ARG A 219 10.75 46.57 -4.29
C ARG A 219 10.07 47.92 -4.17
N VAL A 220 8.76 47.95 -3.97
CA VAL A 220 8.01 49.22 -3.79
C VAL A 220 8.52 49.98 -2.57
N ALA A 221 8.74 49.30 -1.44
CA ALA A 221 9.31 49.93 -0.25
C ALA A 221 10.73 50.46 -0.49
N ALA A 222 11.56 49.75 -1.25
CA ALA A 222 12.89 50.20 -1.62
C ALA A 222 12.85 51.43 -2.55
N ASP A 223 11.94 51.45 -3.53
CA ASP A 223 11.74 52.59 -4.43
C ASP A 223 11.20 53.82 -3.68
N GLU A 224 10.29 53.63 -2.73
CA GLU A 224 9.79 54.69 -1.83
C GLU A 224 10.91 55.24 -0.94
N ALA A 225 11.75 54.37 -0.36
CA ALA A 225 12.89 54.78 0.45
C ALA A 225 13.93 55.55 -0.39
N ALA A 226 14.17 55.13 -1.63
CA ALA A 226 15.02 55.86 -2.57
C ALA A 226 14.43 57.24 -2.91
N ALA A 227 13.13 57.32 -3.19
CA ALA A 227 12.45 58.59 -3.45
C ALA A 227 12.48 59.54 -2.24
N GLN A 228 12.35 59.02 -1.02
CA GLN A 228 12.50 59.80 0.21
C GLN A 228 13.94 60.30 0.41
N ALA A 229 14.94 59.47 0.11
CA ALA A 229 16.34 59.88 0.16
C ALA A 229 16.64 60.99 -0.86
N ASP A 230 16.12 60.87 -2.09
CA ASP A 230 16.26 61.90 -3.13
C ASP A 230 15.54 63.20 -2.75
N ALA A 231 14.35 63.12 -2.17
CA ALA A 231 13.61 64.28 -1.66
C ALA A 231 14.36 64.98 -0.52
N ALA A 232 14.92 64.23 0.44
CA ALA A 232 15.74 64.77 1.51
C ALA A 232 17.03 65.43 0.97
N ALA A 233 17.67 64.81 -0.03
CA ALA A 233 18.84 65.39 -0.69
C ALA A 233 18.48 66.70 -1.42
N ALA A 234 17.34 66.74 -2.12
CA ALA A 234 16.84 67.94 -2.78
C ALA A 234 16.53 69.07 -1.78
N GLN A 235 15.93 68.74 -0.64
CA GLN A 235 15.65 69.69 0.44
C GLN A 235 16.95 70.26 1.03
N LEU A 236 17.95 69.42 1.33
CA LEU A 236 19.27 69.87 1.78
C LEU A 236 19.95 70.80 0.76
N ILE A 237 19.84 70.50 -0.54
CA ILE A 237 20.37 71.37 -1.60
C ILE A 237 19.63 72.72 -1.62
N ALA A 238 18.31 72.72 -1.43
CA ALA A 238 17.51 73.94 -1.36
C ALA A 238 17.87 74.79 -0.13
N GLU A 239 18.01 74.17 1.04
CA GLU A 239 18.44 74.81 2.28
C GLU A 239 19.86 75.40 2.14
N MET A 240 20.80 74.67 1.53
CA MET A 240 22.15 75.17 1.25
C MET A 240 22.15 76.35 0.27
N ARG A 241 21.26 76.36 -0.74
CA ARG A 241 21.08 77.52 -1.64
C ARG A 241 20.48 78.72 -0.91
N ALA A 242 19.48 78.50 -0.06
CA ALA A 242 18.86 79.55 0.74
C ALA A 242 19.86 80.16 1.74
N LEU A 243 20.67 79.32 2.41
CA LEU A 243 21.77 79.75 3.28
C LEU A 243 22.79 80.59 2.50
N ARG A 244 23.21 80.13 1.31
CA ARG A 244 24.12 80.90 0.46
C ARG A 244 23.53 82.26 0.08
N GLN A 245 22.27 82.29 -0.34
CA GLN A 245 21.60 83.54 -0.71
C GLN A 245 21.43 84.49 0.49
N SER A 246 21.17 83.95 1.68
CA SER A 246 21.14 84.71 2.94
C SER A 246 22.52 85.30 3.26
N ILE A 247 23.60 84.53 3.11
CA ILE A 247 24.97 85.01 3.30
C ILE A 247 25.30 86.11 2.29
N ASP A 248 24.98 85.92 1.01
CA ASP A 248 25.21 86.92 -0.04
C ASP A 248 24.41 88.21 0.26
N ASN A 249 23.14 88.09 0.66
CA ASN A 249 22.34 89.24 1.07
C ASN A 249 22.97 89.97 2.27
N ARG A 250 23.39 89.26 3.32
CA ARG A 250 24.08 89.86 4.48
C ARG A 250 25.40 90.51 4.10
N LEU A 251 26.15 89.94 3.15
CA LEU A 251 27.38 90.54 2.64
C LEU A 251 27.08 91.82 1.85
N THR A 252 26.03 91.84 1.02
CA THR A 252 25.62 93.05 0.30
C THR A 252 25.09 94.13 1.24
N GLU A 253 24.34 93.75 2.26
CA GLU A 253 23.83 94.65 3.29
C GLU A 253 24.96 95.23 4.13
N SER A 254 25.90 94.39 4.60
CA SER A 254 27.09 94.82 5.32
C SER A 254 27.97 95.74 4.46
N ALA A 255 28.14 95.44 3.17
CA ALA A 255 28.86 96.31 2.24
C ALA A 255 28.13 97.66 2.02
N ALA A 256 26.80 97.64 1.90
CA ALA A 256 25.99 98.85 1.77
C ALA A 256 26.03 99.70 3.05
N GLU A 257 25.94 99.06 4.22
CA GLU A 257 26.06 99.71 5.52
C GLU A 257 27.45 100.31 5.71
N THR A 258 28.52 99.59 5.35
CA THR A 258 29.90 100.08 5.39
C THR A 258 30.06 101.28 4.45
N LYS A 259 29.52 101.21 3.23
CA LYS A 259 29.51 102.32 2.27
C LYS A 259 28.71 103.51 2.78
N HIS A 260 27.60 103.27 3.47
CA HIS A 260 26.78 104.33 4.08
C HIS A 260 27.52 105.00 5.24
N ARG A 261 28.15 104.22 6.13
CA ARG A 261 29.02 104.73 7.22
C ARG A 261 30.20 105.51 6.66
N MET A 262 30.86 105.03 5.60
CA MET A 262 31.94 105.77 4.94
C MET A 262 31.44 107.08 4.32
N ARG A 263 30.29 107.07 3.62
CA ARG A 263 29.70 108.30 3.07
C ARG A 263 29.30 109.29 4.15
N ALA A 264 28.74 108.82 5.27
CA ALA A 264 28.42 109.65 6.42
C ALA A 264 29.68 110.25 7.04
N ALA A 265 30.74 109.46 7.22
CA ALA A 265 32.03 109.94 7.72
C ALA A 265 32.70 110.96 6.76
N PHE A 266 32.59 110.76 5.44
CA PHE A 266 33.07 111.73 4.45
C PHE A 266 32.23 113.00 4.42
N ALA A 267 30.90 112.90 4.58
CA ALA A 267 30.02 114.06 4.69
C ALA A 267 30.33 114.85 5.97
N GLU A 268 30.47 114.18 7.11
CA GLU A 268 30.87 114.79 8.38
C GLU A 268 32.27 115.43 8.31
N SER A 269 33.23 114.78 7.66
CA SER A 269 34.54 115.37 7.38
C SER A 269 34.45 116.57 6.44
N GLY A 270 33.54 116.54 5.47
CA GLY A 270 33.25 117.65 4.55
C GLY A 270 32.63 118.83 5.27
N GLU A 271 31.67 118.60 6.16
CA GLU A 271 31.09 119.61 7.05
C GLU A 271 32.14 120.21 7.98
N ARG A 272 33.04 119.39 8.54
CA ARG A 272 34.18 119.89 9.34
C ARG A 272 35.14 120.75 8.52
N ILE A 273 35.43 120.37 7.27
CA ILE A 273 36.28 121.17 6.36
C ILE A 273 35.56 122.46 5.96
N ALA A 274 34.26 122.43 5.69
CA ALA A 274 33.46 123.61 5.38
C ALA A 274 33.38 124.55 6.58
N ALA A 275 33.16 124.04 7.79
CA ALA A 275 33.18 124.82 9.03
C ALA A 275 34.56 125.40 9.34
N LEU A 276 35.65 124.66 9.05
CA LEU A 276 37.02 125.18 9.14
C LEU A 276 37.28 126.27 8.09
N SER A 277 36.82 126.08 6.85
CA SER A 277 36.93 127.06 5.78
C SER A 277 36.12 128.32 6.07
N GLU A 278 34.92 128.19 6.64
CA GLU A 278 34.11 129.32 7.08
C GLU A 278 34.75 130.04 8.27
N ARG A 279 35.36 129.30 9.22
CA ARG A 279 36.17 129.87 10.30
C ARG A 279 37.42 130.61 9.78
N ILE A 280 38.07 130.08 8.75
CA ILE A 280 39.20 130.75 8.09
C ILE A 280 38.71 131.99 7.35
N ALA A 281 37.62 131.91 6.57
CA ALA A 281 37.07 133.05 5.85
C ALA A 281 36.54 134.15 6.81
N THR A 282 35.96 133.77 7.94
CA THR A 282 35.57 134.74 8.99
C THR A 282 36.79 135.31 9.70
N GLY A 283 37.84 134.52 9.93
CA GLY A 283 39.13 134.98 10.40
C GLY A 283 39.82 135.95 9.42
N GLU A 284 39.75 135.68 8.11
CA GLU A 284 40.25 136.53 7.04
C GLU A 284 39.45 137.82 6.95
N ARG A 285 38.11 137.78 7.01
CA ARG A 285 37.27 138.99 7.06
C ARG A 285 37.50 139.80 8.33
N GLN A 286 37.77 139.14 9.47
CA GLN A 286 38.16 139.83 10.70
C GLN A 286 39.55 140.45 10.55
N SER A 287 40.52 139.73 9.97
CA SER A 287 41.86 140.22 9.67
C SER A 287 41.86 141.38 8.66
N GLU A 288 41.00 141.34 7.63
CA GLU A 288 40.80 142.43 6.68
C GLU A 288 40.17 143.63 7.36
N ARG A 289 39.15 143.43 8.23
CA ARG A 289 38.59 144.50 9.05
C ARG A 289 39.60 145.07 10.04
N TYR A 290 40.48 144.25 10.61
CA TYR A 290 41.58 144.72 11.46
C TYR A 290 42.65 145.46 10.63
N ALA A 291 42.96 145.02 9.41
CA ALA A 291 43.88 145.72 8.52
C ALA A 291 43.30 147.04 7.96
N GLU A 292 41.99 147.09 7.70
CA GLU A 292 41.25 148.32 7.36
C GLU A 292 41.12 149.24 8.58
N HIS A 293 40.91 148.70 9.78
CA HIS A 293 40.92 149.50 11.01
C HIS A 293 42.31 150.05 11.33
N VAL A 294 43.37 149.29 11.06
CA VAL A 294 44.76 149.77 11.18
C VAL A 294 45.11 150.77 10.07
N ARG A 295 44.61 150.62 8.84
CA ARG A 295 44.79 151.62 7.77
C ARG A 295 43.98 152.90 8.02
N ALA A 296 42.77 152.80 8.55
CA ALA A 296 41.98 153.94 8.98
C ALA A 296 42.62 154.64 10.19
N GLN A 297 43.16 153.88 11.15
CA GLN A 297 43.93 154.44 12.27
C GLN A 297 45.24 155.07 11.81
N ILE A 298 45.92 154.55 10.78
CA ILE A 298 47.13 155.17 10.23
C ILE A 298 46.78 156.44 9.45
N ALA A 299 45.69 156.46 8.68
CA ALA A 299 45.22 157.66 7.98
C ALA A 299 44.69 158.75 8.95
N ASP A 300 43.98 158.36 10.01
CA ASP A 300 43.50 159.28 11.06
C ASP A 300 44.64 159.78 11.96
N VAL A 301 45.71 158.99 12.14
CA VAL A 301 46.93 159.41 12.86
C VAL A 301 47.81 160.31 11.99
N GLU A 302 47.85 160.12 10.67
CA GLU A 302 48.60 160.98 9.74
C GLU A 302 47.92 162.34 9.52
N ASP A 303 46.58 162.42 9.43
CA ASP A 303 45.85 163.71 9.36
C ASP A 303 45.65 164.36 10.75
N GLY A 304 45.61 163.57 11.83
CA GLY A 304 45.52 164.05 13.21
C GLY A 304 46.84 164.60 13.78
N ALA A 305 48.00 164.08 13.35
CA ALA A 305 49.31 164.52 13.84
C ALA A 305 49.71 165.94 13.38
N GLN A 306 49.09 166.47 12.33
CA GLN A 306 49.40 167.80 11.79
C GLN A 306 48.43 168.90 12.28
N SER A 307 47.26 168.53 12.83
CA SER A 307 46.30 169.46 13.43
C SER A 307 46.24 169.40 14.97
N ALA A 308 46.72 168.32 15.62
CA ALA A 308 46.64 168.13 17.07
C ALA A 308 47.91 168.56 17.84
N LEU A 309 48.96 169.03 17.16
CA LEU A 309 50.13 169.66 17.80
C LEU A 309 49.91 171.15 18.15
N GLU A 310 48.87 171.79 17.62
CA GLU A 310 48.52 173.19 17.95
C GLU A 310 47.30 173.32 18.89
N GLU A 311 46.53 172.25 19.11
CA GLU A 311 45.47 172.22 20.14
C GLU A 311 45.83 171.29 21.30
N THR A 312 47.07 171.49 21.76
CA THR A 312 47.60 171.03 23.03
C THR A 312 46.61 171.15 24.20
N ALA A 313 46.69 170.15 25.08
CA ALA A 313 46.72 170.36 26.52
C ALA A 313 45.45 170.85 27.25
N LEU A 314 44.27 170.95 26.61
CA LEU A 314 43.03 171.35 27.32
C LEU A 314 41.88 170.33 27.37
N THR A 315 41.96 169.17 26.71
CA THR A 315 40.91 168.12 26.78
C THR A 315 41.39 166.77 27.33
N LEU A 316 42.67 166.66 27.70
CA LEU A 316 43.27 165.54 28.46
C LEU A 316 42.93 165.55 29.98
N ARG A 317 41.71 165.99 30.33
CA ARG A 317 41.12 165.80 31.67
C ARG A 317 39.67 165.31 31.67
N ARG A 318 39.09 164.96 30.50
CA ARG A 318 37.71 164.44 30.42
C ARG A 318 37.54 163.09 29.72
N ALA A 319 38.61 162.45 29.24
CA ALA A 319 38.52 161.19 28.48
C ALA A 319 38.67 159.89 29.32
N ASP A 320 39.18 159.98 30.56
CA ASP A 320 39.47 158.77 31.37
C ASP A 320 38.23 158.10 32.02
N ALA A 321 37.05 158.71 31.95
CA ALA A 321 35.83 158.14 32.55
C ALA A 321 34.98 157.30 31.57
N VAL A 322 35.17 157.45 30.26
CA VAL A 322 34.32 156.79 29.24
C VAL A 322 34.94 155.47 28.77
N LEU A 323 36.26 155.36 28.73
CA LEU A 323 36.95 154.13 28.28
C LEU A 323 36.88 152.97 29.29
N ALA A 324 36.64 153.24 30.58
CA ALA A 324 36.47 152.19 31.59
C ALA A 324 35.06 151.55 31.56
N ALA A 325 34.04 152.28 31.10
CA ALA A 325 32.65 151.79 31.08
C ALA A 325 32.36 150.87 29.88
N ASP A 326 33.00 151.10 28.74
CA ASP A 326 32.78 150.28 27.54
C ASP A 326 33.53 148.94 27.59
N ILE A 327 34.74 148.88 28.19
CA ILE A 327 35.51 147.64 28.32
C ILE A 327 34.79 146.60 29.19
N VAL A 328 34.10 147.02 30.25
CA VAL A 328 33.31 146.11 31.12
C VAL A 328 32.07 145.58 30.41
N ARG A 329 31.39 146.42 29.61
CA ARG A 329 30.15 146.07 28.92
C ARG A 329 30.37 145.07 27.77
N THR A 330 31.48 145.18 27.04
CA THR A 330 31.88 144.16 26.03
C THR A 330 32.42 142.86 26.64
N GLY A 331 33.01 142.92 27.85
CA GLY A 331 33.45 141.74 28.59
C GLY A 331 32.30 140.87 29.11
N GLU A 332 31.23 141.49 29.62
CA GLU A 332 30.03 140.77 30.10
C GLU A 332 29.22 140.16 28.95
N SER A 333 29.06 140.87 27.83
CA SER A 333 28.43 140.35 26.61
C SER A 333 29.11 139.09 26.08
N SER A 334 30.45 139.08 26.03
CA SER A 334 31.23 137.96 25.52
C SER A 334 31.18 136.74 26.47
N ARG A 335 31.11 136.99 27.78
CA ARG A 335 31.00 135.93 28.78
C ARG A 335 29.63 135.25 28.78
N VAL A 336 28.53 136.02 28.61
CA VAL A 336 27.18 135.46 28.49
C VAL A 336 27.03 134.61 27.22
N ALA A 337 27.64 135.04 26.09
CA ALA A 337 27.64 134.26 24.86
C ALA A 337 28.43 132.93 25.00
N ILE A 338 29.57 132.94 25.70
CA ILE A 338 30.37 131.73 25.95
C ILE A 338 29.68 130.80 26.95
N GLU A 339 29.03 131.33 27.99
CA GLU A 339 28.25 130.52 28.94
C GLU A 339 27.02 129.90 28.28
N ALA A 340 26.34 130.60 27.37
CA ALA A 340 25.23 130.06 26.58
C ALA A 340 25.67 128.94 25.63
N LEU A 341 26.82 129.11 24.96
CA LEU A 341 27.37 128.10 24.04
C LEU A 341 27.90 126.87 24.80
N ARG A 342 28.42 127.07 26.02
CA ARG A 342 28.81 125.97 26.91
C ARG A 342 27.61 125.21 27.44
N ALA A 343 26.50 125.90 27.73
CA ALA A 343 25.24 125.27 28.12
C ALA A 343 24.67 124.43 26.97
N ASP A 344 24.66 124.95 25.74
CA ASP A 344 24.14 124.27 24.56
C ASP A 344 24.99 123.03 24.17
N ILE A 345 26.32 123.14 24.19
CA ILE A 345 27.22 121.99 24.01
C ILE A 345 26.99 120.94 25.11
N SER A 346 26.81 121.35 26.37
CA SER A 346 26.53 120.40 27.45
C SER A 346 25.19 119.67 27.26
N ALA A 347 24.16 120.36 26.78
CA ALA A 347 22.85 119.79 26.49
C ALA A 347 22.90 118.82 25.30
N GLN A 348 23.62 119.17 24.24
CA GLN A 348 23.84 118.28 23.09
C GLN A 348 24.68 117.05 23.46
N THR A 349 25.68 117.19 24.32
CA THR A 349 26.51 116.08 24.80
C THR A 349 25.68 115.13 25.69
N ALA A 350 24.79 115.67 26.52
CA ALA A 350 23.85 114.88 27.32
C ALA A 350 22.86 114.11 26.43
N ALA A 351 22.28 114.76 25.42
CA ALA A 351 21.35 114.12 24.48
C ALA A 351 22.02 113.03 23.62
N LEU A 352 23.30 113.21 23.24
CA LEU A 352 24.08 112.18 22.54
C LEU A 352 24.39 110.97 23.45
N ASN A 353 24.76 111.22 24.70
CA ASN A 353 24.99 110.14 25.67
C ASN A 353 23.70 109.37 25.96
N GLU A 354 22.56 110.04 26.07
CA GLU A 354 21.26 109.39 26.28
C GLU A 354 20.88 108.50 25.08
N ARG A 355 21.08 108.98 23.85
CA ARG A 355 20.88 108.17 22.64
C ARG A 355 21.85 106.99 22.53
N GLN A 356 23.11 107.16 22.96
CA GLN A 356 24.07 106.05 22.99
C GLN A 356 23.71 105.00 24.05
N ILE A 357 23.23 105.42 25.23
CA ILE A 357 22.76 104.50 26.27
C ILE A 357 21.51 103.74 25.79
N GLU A 358 20.55 104.41 25.13
CA GLU A 358 19.38 103.73 24.55
C GLU A 358 19.73 102.78 23.39
N ALA A 359 20.72 103.13 22.55
CA ALA A 359 21.20 102.25 21.49
C ALA A 359 21.93 101.03 22.07
N ALA A 360 22.76 101.23 23.09
CA ALA A 360 23.44 100.14 23.80
C ALA A 360 22.46 99.22 24.54
N ALA A 361 21.40 99.77 25.15
CA ALA A 361 20.34 98.98 25.80
C ALA A 361 19.54 98.15 24.77
N ARG A 362 19.26 98.70 23.59
CA ARG A 362 18.62 97.96 22.48
C ARG A 362 19.51 96.85 21.93
N ALA A 363 20.81 97.09 21.77
CA ALA A 363 21.76 96.07 21.35
C ALA A 363 21.85 94.94 22.38
N ALA A 364 21.96 95.25 23.67
CA ALA A 364 21.98 94.26 24.75
C ALA A 364 20.68 93.43 24.82
N ALA A 365 19.52 94.04 24.55
CA ALA A 365 18.25 93.33 24.49
C ALA A 365 18.15 92.38 23.29
N VAL A 366 18.74 92.75 22.14
CA VAL A 366 18.83 91.87 20.96
C VAL A 366 19.79 90.71 21.23
N ASP A 367 20.95 90.97 21.82
CA ASP A 367 21.91 89.91 22.19
C ASP A 367 21.32 88.92 23.20
N ALA A 368 20.55 89.40 24.18
CA ALA A 368 19.84 88.55 25.12
C ALA A 368 18.78 87.66 24.43
N LYS A 369 18.06 88.19 23.43
CA LYS A 369 17.10 87.41 22.63
C LYS A 369 17.80 86.39 21.72
N ILE A 370 18.92 86.75 21.11
CA ILE A 370 19.73 85.81 20.29
C ILE A 370 20.26 84.67 21.17
N ALA A 371 20.75 84.99 22.37
CA ALA A 371 21.19 83.99 23.33
C ALA A 371 20.05 83.06 23.77
N ALA A 372 18.85 83.60 24.01
CA ALA A 372 17.67 82.82 24.35
C ALA A 372 17.26 81.86 23.22
N VAL A 373 17.15 82.34 21.98
CA VAL A 373 16.81 81.52 20.80
C VAL A 373 17.91 80.48 20.53
N SER A 374 19.18 80.83 20.71
CA SER A 374 20.29 79.88 20.57
C SER A 374 20.24 78.77 21.62
N ASN A 375 19.80 79.07 22.85
CA ASN A 375 19.67 78.07 23.91
C ASN A 375 18.44 77.19 23.68
N GLU A 376 17.33 77.75 23.20
CA GLU A 376 16.12 77.02 22.82
C GLU A 376 16.40 76.06 21.66
N ALA A 377 17.08 76.51 20.60
CA ALA A 377 17.50 75.66 19.49
C ALA A 377 18.45 74.53 19.92
N LYS A 378 19.33 74.75 20.90
CA LYS A 378 20.16 73.68 21.48
C LYS A 378 19.31 72.68 22.27
N ALA A 379 18.36 73.15 23.07
CA ALA A 379 17.48 72.28 23.85
C ALA A 379 16.59 71.41 22.95
N GLU A 380 16.04 71.98 21.87
CA GLU A 380 15.27 71.22 20.87
C GLU A 380 16.14 70.19 20.14
N ARG A 381 17.38 70.55 19.78
CA ARG A 381 18.31 69.62 19.13
C ARG A 381 18.72 68.47 20.05
N GLU A 382 19.00 68.74 21.32
CA GLU A 382 19.28 67.71 22.33
C GLU A 382 18.05 66.83 22.63
N ALA A 383 16.83 67.38 22.55
CA ALA A 383 15.59 66.62 22.69
C ALA A 383 15.36 65.70 21.48
N LEU A 384 15.66 66.19 20.27
CA LEU A 384 15.53 65.44 19.03
C LEU A 384 16.58 64.33 18.94
N GLU A 385 17.83 64.59 19.32
CA GLU A 385 18.87 63.56 19.44
C GLU A 385 18.51 62.49 20.46
N ARG A 386 17.93 62.87 21.61
CA ARG A 386 17.42 61.90 22.60
C ARG A 386 16.27 61.04 22.05
N ARG A 387 15.34 61.63 21.29
CA ARG A 387 14.24 60.87 20.65
C ARG A 387 14.75 59.92 19.57
N ILE A 388 15.71 60.35 18.75
CA ILE A 388 16.35 59.49 17.75
C ILE A 388 17.12 58.35 18.42
N ALA A 389 17.89 58.64 19.47
CA ALA A 389 18.59 57.61 20.24
C ALA A 389 17.61 56.58 20.84
N ALA A 390 16.53 57.04 21.48
CA ALA A 390 15.50 56.16 22.03
C ALA A 390 14.79 55.31 20.96
N ALA A 391 14.45 55.91 19.81
CA ALA A 391 13.85 55.20 18.68
C ALA A 391 14.83 54.16 18.09
N SER A 392 16.13 54.48 18.01
CA SER A 392 17.14 53.55 17.49
C SER A 392 17.39 52.36 18.41
N VAL A 393 17.30 52.54 19.73
CA VAL A 393 17.38 51.45 20.72
C VAL A 393 16.13 50.59 20.61
N SER A 394 14.93 51.19 20.60
CA SER A 394 13.68 50.45 20.44
C SER A 394 13.62 49.66 19.13
N LEU A 395 14.18 50.18 18.03
CA LEU A 395 14.25 49.47 16.76
C LEU A 395 15.23 48.28 16.84
N ARG A 396 16.37 48.43 17.51
CA ARG A 396 17.31 47.31 17.73
C ARG A 396 16.68 46.23 18.60
N ASP A 397 16.05 46.60 19.71
CA ASP A 397 15.38 45.64 20.60
C ASP A 397 14.29 44.87 19.83
N ALA A 398 13.52 45.55 18.97
CA ALA A 398 12.52 44.90 18.12
C ALA A 398 13.14 43.97 17.05
N ILE A 399 14.31 44.32 16.50
CA ILE A 399 15.04 43.46 15.56
C ILE A 399 15.60 42.22 16.28
N ASP A 400 16.16 42.38 17.48
CA ASP A 400 16.70 41.28 18.29
C ASP A 400 15.56 40.32 18.73
N ASP A 401 14.39 40.84 19.07
CA ASP A 401 13.18 40.04 19.36
C ASP A 401 12.70 39.27 18.11
N ILE A 402 12.77 39.87 16.92
CA ILE A 402 12.44 39.19 15.67
C ILE A 402 13.46 38.09 15.35
N ASP A 403 14.76 38.37 15.48
CA ASP A 403 15.83 37.40 15.20
C ASP A 403 15.78 36.21 16.17
N THR A 404 15.46 36.44 17.45
CA THR A 404 15.26 35.35 18.42
C THR A 404 14.02 34.53 18.08
N THR A 405 12.89 35.17 17.79
CA THR A 405 11.65 34.48 17.40
C THR A 405 11.83 33.65 16.13
N VAL A 406 12.51 34.19 15.10
CA VAL A 406 12.77 33.48 13.85
C VAL A 406 13.72 32.31 14.08
N SER A 407 14.76 32.49 14.90
CA SER A 407 15.69 31.41 15.26
C SER A 407 14.98 30.26 15.98
N GLU A 408 14.13 30.57 16.97
CA GLU A 408 13.32 29.57 17.68
C GLU A 408 12.35 28.83 16.75
N GLN A 409 11.73 29.54 15.80
CA GLN A 409 10.86 28.92 14.80
C GLN A 409 11.63 28.00 13.85
N ILE A 410 12.83 28.39 13.44
CA ILE A 410 13.71 27.57 12.60
C ILE A 410 14.15 26.31 13.36
N ASP A 411 14.55 26.45 14.63
CA ASP A 411 14.95 25.31 15.47
C ASP A 411 13.77 24.36 15.73
N ALA A 412 12.57 24.90 15.99
CA ALA A 412 11.35 24.10 16.12
C ALA A 412 10.92 23.42 14.81
N ALA A 413 11.18 24.04 13.66
CA ALA A 413 10.94 23.42 12.35
C ALA A 413 11.96 22.32 12.06
N ALA A 414 13.24 22.53 12.40
CA ALA A 414 14.30 21.55 12.25
C ALA A 414 14.08 20.32 13.16
N ALA A 415 13.63 20.54 14.40
CA ALA A 415 13.26 19.45 15.32
C ALA A 415 12.10 18.61 14.76
N ARG A 416 11.04 19.26 14.26
CA ARG A 416 9.90 18.58 13.61
C ARG A 416 10.31 17.82 12.36
N ALA A 417 11.22 18.37 11.55
CA ALA A 417 11.75 17.68 10.37
C ALA A 417 12.56 16.42 10.76
N SER A 418 13.39 16.50 11.80
CA SER A 418 14.15 15.37 12.33
C SER A 418 13.24 14.27 12.89
N GLU A 419 12.16 14.64 13.60
CA GLU A 419 11.14 13.71 14.10
C GLU A 419 10.42 13.00 12.95
N LEU A 420 10.00 13.74 11.92
CA LEU A 420 9.41 13.17 10.70
C LEU A 420 10.37 12.23 9.97
N GLU A 421 11.67 12.55 9.88
CA GLU A 421 12.66 11.65 9.31
C GLU A 421 12.79 10.34 10.13
N GLN A 422 12.77 10.44 11.46
CA GLN A 422 12.78 9.28 12.34
C GLN A 422 11.53 8.42 12.14
N ASP A 423 10.35 9.02 12.07
CA ASP A 423 9.09 8.31 11.80
C ASP A 423 9.07 7.65 10.43
N ILE A 424 9.54 8.34 9.38
CA ILE A 424 9.67 7.75 8.04
C ILE A 424 10.62 6.56 8.05
N THR A 425 11.76 6.66 8.74
CA THR A 425 12.69 5.51 8.84
C THR A 425 12.10 4.36 9.65
N HIS A 426 11.34 4.65 10.71
CA HIS A 426 10.62 3.64 11.49
C HIS A 426 9.56 2.93 10.63
N VAL A 427 8.67 3.68 9.97
CA VAL A 427 7.65 3.14 9.06
C VAL A 427 8.28 2.32 7.95
N ARG A 428 9.40 2.79 7.36
CA ARG A 428 10.11 2.04 6.32
C ARG A 428 10.69 0.72 6.84
N ARG A 429 11.22 0.68 8.07
CA ARG A 429 11.70 -0.56 8.69
C ARG A 429 10.54 -1.52 8.97
N THR A 430 9.43 -1.02 9.51
CA THR A 430 8.24 -1.83 9.79
C THR A 430 7.61 -2.39 8.52
N LEU A 431 7.46 -1.57 7.47
CA LEU A 431 6.97 -2.03 6.16
C LEU A 431 7.89 -3.08 5.54
N SER A 432 9.21 -2.88 5.58
CA SER A 432 10.16 -3.90 5.10
C SER A 432 10.07 -5.20 5.90
N ALA A 433 9.85 -5.13 7.21
CA ALA A 433 9.67 -6.33 8.05
C ALA A 433 8.38 -7.07 7.72
N GLU A 434 7.27 -6.35 7.50
CA GLU A 434 5.99 -6.94 7.07
C GLU A 434 6.07 -7.51 5.65
N ILE A 435 6.75 -6.84 4.71
CA ILE A 435 7.01 -7.38 3.37
C ILE A 435 7.78 -8.70 3.47
N ASN A 436 8.88 -8.74 4.21
CA ASN A 436 9.66 -9.97 4.41
C ASN A 436 8.84 -11.08 5.07
N ARG A 437 7.94 -10.73 6.00
CA ARG A 437 7.04 -11.69 6.65
C ARG A 437 6.03 -12.27 5.66
N VAL A 438 5.39 -11.42 4.85
CA VAL A 438 4.43 -11.85 3.81
C VAL A 438 5.14 -12.68 2.75
N GLU A 439 6.33 -12.29 2.32
CA GLU A 439 7.16 -13.06 1.39
C GLU A 439 7.53 -14.43 1.98
N ALA A 440 7.93 -14.49 3.25
CA ALA A 440 8.22 -15.77 3.91
C ALA A 440 6.96 -16.66 4.04
N CYS A 441 5.81 -16.10 4.40
CA CYS A 441 4.56 -16.84 4.49
C CYS A 441 4.07 -17.33 3.12
N THR A 442 4.20 -16.52 2.06
CA THR A 442 3.81 -16.90 0.70
C THR A 442 4.75 -17.97 0.12
N LEU A 443 6.06 -17.85 0.33
CA LEU A 443 7.02 -18.87 -0.05
C LEU A 443 6.75 -20.20 0.69
N ALA A 444 6.48 -20.16 1.99
CA ALA A 444 6.13 -21.35 2.76
C ALA A 444 4.82 -22.00 2.26
N ALA A 445 3.81 -21.20 1.89
CA ALA A 445 2.57 -21.70 1.32
C ALA A 445 2.79 -22.35 -0.06
N LEU A 446 3.60 -21.73 -0.92
CA LEU A 446 3.95 -22.30 -2.23
C LEU A 446 4.78 -23.58 -2.09
N GLU A 447 5.74 -23.63 -1.16
CA GLU A 447 6.51 -24.83 -0.88
C GLU A 447 5.61 -25.96 -0.37
N LYS A 448 4.66 -25.65 0.52
CA LYS A 448 3.66 -26.63 0.97
C LYS A 448 2.80 -27.13 -0.19
N GLN A 449 2.29 -26.24 -1.04
CA GLN A 449 1.49 -26.62 -2.20
C GLN A 449 2.29 -27.50 -3.18
N ALA A 450 3.58 -27.21 -3.38
CA ALA A 450 4.46 -28.05 -4.19
C ALA A 450 4.63 -29.44 -3.57
N LYS A 451 4.86 -29.53 -2.24
CA LYS A 451 4.92 -30.80 -1.51
C LYS A 451 3.61 -31.57 -1.62
N ASP A 452 2.47 -30.92 -1.43
CA ASP A 452 1.15 -31.53 -1.51
C ASP A 452 0.87 -32.07 -2.92
N ARG A 453 1.28 -31.35 -3.98
CA ARG A 453 1.23 -31.86 -5.37
C ARG A 453 2.10 -33.09 -5.57
N THR A 454 3.35 -33.07 -5.11
CA THR A 454 4.24 -34.25 -5.24
C THR A 454 3.71 -35.45 -4.47
N ALA A 455 3.09 -35.23 -3.30
CA ALA A 455 2.43 -36.28 -2.53
C ALA A 455 1.21 -36.82 -3.28
N GLY A 456 0.36 -35.94 -3.82
CA GLY A 456 -0.79 -36.29 -4.66
C GLY A 456 -0.42 -37.10 -5.90
N ASP A 457 0.61 -36.66 -6.64
CA ASP A 457 1.12 -37.38 -7.81
C ASP A 457 1.66 -38.76 -7.45
N SER A 458 2.36 -38.87 -6.32
CA SER A 458 2.86 -40.16 -5.82
C SER A 458 1.71 -41.10 -5.44
N HIS A 459 0.62 -40.57 -4.88
CA HIS A 459 -0.56 -41.33 -4.53
C HIS A 459 -1.32 -41.79 -5.77
N ALA A 460 -1.49 -40.89 -6.76
CA ALA A 460 -2.12 -41.21 -8.04
C ALA A 460 -1.35 -42.30 -8.80
N ARG A 461 -0.02 -42.26 -8.79
CA ARG A 461 0.83 -43.32 -9.39
C ARG A 461 0.65 -44.65 -8.68
N ARG A 462 0.66 -44.68 -7.34
CA ARG A 462 0.41 -45.92 -6.58
C ARG A 462 -0.97 -46.51 -6.86
N ALA A 463 -2.01 -45.67 -6.89
CA ALA A 463 -3.35 -46.11 -7.22
C ALA A 463 -3.43 -46.68 -8.65
N ALA A 464 -2.75 -46.06 -9.61
CA ALA A 464 -2.66 -46.60 -10.98
C ALA A 464 -1.90 -47.94 -11.04
N ASP A 465 -0.80 -48.07 -10.30
CA ASP A 465 -0.03 -49.32 -10.21
C ASP A 465 -0.84 -50.44 -9.54
N GLU A 466 -1.60 -50.12 -8.49
CA GLU A 466 -2.51 -51.05 -7.81
C GLU A 466 -3.64 -51.51 -8.73
N ILE A 467 -4.27 -50.61 -9.48
CA ILE A 467 -5.29 -50.96 -10.49
C ILE A 467 -4.68 -51.82 -11.59
N ALA A 468 -3.45 -51.51 -12.04
CA ALA A 468 -2.76 -52.32 -13.04
C ALA A 468 -2.35 -53.71 -12.52
N ALA A 469 -2.08 -53.84 -11.21
CA ALA A 469 -1.77 -55.12 -10.57
C ALA A 469 -3.04 -55.96 -10.38
N THR A 470 -4.14 -55.36 -9.93
CA THR A 470 -5.44 -56.04 -9.76
C THR A 470 -6.00 -56.49 -11.10
N ALA A 471 -5.90 -55.67 -12.14
CA ALA A 471 -6.28 -56.05 -13.51
C ALA A 471 -5.46 -57.25 -14.02
N ARG A 472 -4.14 -57.25 -13.79
CA ARG A 472 -3.28 -58.38 -14.17
C ARG A 472 -3.62 -59.67 -13.42
N SER A 473 -3.88 -59.58 -12.11
CA SER A 473 -4.32 -60.74 -11.31
C SER A 473 -5.66 -61.30 -11.80
N ALA A 474 -6.64 -60.43 -12.10
CA ALA A 474 -7.94 -60.86 -12.60
C ALA A 474 -7.86 -61.53 -13.98
N ILE A 475 -6.99 -61.05 -14.86
CA ILE A 475 -6.74 -61.67 -16.17
C ILE A 475 -6.11 -63.06 -15.98
N GLU A 476 -5.14 -63.20 -15.08
CA GLU A 476 -4.50 -64.49 -14.82
C GLU A 476 -5.47 -65.50 -14.19
N ASP A 477 -6.32 -65.07 -13.26
CA ASP A 477 -7.38 -65.92 -12.69
C ASP A 477 -8.38 -66.37 -13.75
N MET A 478 -8.78 -65.46 -14.67
CA MET A 478 -9.64 -65.82 -15.79
C MET A 478 -8.96 -66.84 -16.71
N ARG A 479 -7.67 -66.70 -16.97
CA ARG A 479 -6.89 -67.63 -17.78
C ARG A 479 -6.82 -69.01 -17.14
N LEU A 480 -6.50 -69.09 -15.85
CA LEU A 480 -6.46 -70.35 -15.11
C LEU A 480 -7.80 -71.07 -15.13
N ARG A 481 -8.91 -70.35 -14.90
CA ARG A 481 -10.27 -70.93 -14.99
C ARG A 481 -10.58 -71.49 -16.38
N VAL A 482 -10.15 -70.81 -17.45
CA VAL A 482 -10.34 -71.29 -18.83
C VAL A 482 -9.50 -72.53 -19.10
N GLU A 483 -8.24 -72.57 -18.61
CA GLU A 483 -7.36 -73.73 -18.74
C GLU A 483 -7.92 -74.95 -17.97
N GLU A 484 -8.44 -74.76 -16.77
CA GLU A 484 -9.13 -75.80 -15.98
C GLU A 484 -10.38 -76.32 -16.69
N GLN A 485 -11.22 -75.43 -17.22
CA GLN A 485 -12.41 -75.83 -18.00
C GLN A 485 -12.02 -76.63 -19.26
N MET A 486 -10.96 -76.22 -19.96
CA MET A 486 -10.45 -76.97 -21.10
C MET A 486 -9.88 -78.34 -20.70
N ALA A 487 -9.17 -78.43 -19.57
CA ALA A 487 -8.68 -79.71 -19.05
C ALA A 487 -9.83 -80.66 -18.70
N ALA A 488 -10.89 -80.15 -18.05
CA ALA A 488 -12.08 -80.91 -17.73
C ALA A 488 -12.81 -81.41 -18.99
N LEU A 489 -12.97 -80.56 -20.01
CA LEU A 489 -13.57 -80.94 -21.29
C LEU A 489 -12.75 -82.01 -22.03
N ARG A 490 -11.42 -81.88 -22.05
CA ARG A 490 -10.53 -82.92 -22.62
C ARG A 490 -10.63 -84.25 -21.86
N GLY A 491 -10.74 -84.20 -20.54
CA GLY A 491 -10.97 -85.38 -19.70
C GLY A 491 -12.30 -86.07 -20.02
N GLN A 492 -13.38 -85.30 -20.20
CA GLN A 492 -14.68 -85.83 -20.63
C GLN A 492 -14.62 -86.44 -22.04
N GLN A 493 -13.91 -85.80 -22.97
CA GLN A 493 -13.73 -86.32 -24.33
C GLN A 493 -12.92 -87.62 -24.34
N ALA A 494 -11.83 -87.71 -23.58
CA ALA A 494 -11.03 -88.94 -23.45
C ALA A 494 -11.85 -90.09 -22.88
N ASN A 495 -12.68 -89.83 -21.87
CA ASN A 495 -13.57 -90.83 -21.28
C ASN A 495 -14.68 -91.26 -22.26
N ALA A 496 -15.30 -90.31 -22.99
CA ALA A 496 -16.28 -90.63 -24.03
C ALA A 496 -15.67 -91.45 -25.18
N GLN A 497 -14.43 -91.15 -25.58
CA GLN A 497 -13.70 -91.90 -26.59
C GLN A 497 -13.36 -93.31 -26.11
N ALA A 498 -12.87 -93.47 -24.88
CA ALA A 498 -12.60 -94.79 -24.29
C ALA A 498 -13.87 -95.66 -24.19
N ARG A 499 -15.03 -95.06 -23.91
CA ARG A 499 -16.32 -95.77 -23.94
C ARG A 499 -16.72 -96.20 -25.34
N LEU A 500 -16.48 -95.37 -26.36
CA LEU A 500 -16.71 -95.75 -27.76
C LEU A 500 -15.77 -96.88 -28.20
N ASP A 501 -14.48 -96.80 -27.87
CA ASP A 501 -13.51 -97.83 -28.21
C ASP A 501 -13.83 -99.17 -27.51
N ALA A 502 -14.36 -99.14 -26.28
CA ALA A 502 -14.84 -100.33 -25.56
C ALA A 502 -16.11 -100.94 -26.20
N VAL A 503 -17.02 -100.09 -26.71
CA VAL A 503 -18.20 -100.56 -27.47
C VAL A 503 -17.77 -101.16 -28.81
N ASP A 504 -16.82 -100.55 -29.52
CA ASP A 504 -16.28 -101.10 -30.76
C ASP A 504 -15.52 -102.42 -30.54
N ALA A 505 -14.77 -102.55 -29.44
CA ALA A 505 -14.07 -103.78 -29.07
C ALA A 505 -15.01 -104.93 -28.66
N THR A 506 -16.16 -104.61 -28.03
CA THR A 506 -17.20 -105.61 -27.72
C THR A 506 -17.97 -106.03 -28.97
N LEU A 507 -18.25 -105.10 -29.88
CA LEU A 507 -18.83 -105.39 -31.20
C LEU A 507 -17.90 -106.22 -32.10
N ALA A 508 -16.57 -106.10 -31.96
CA ALA A 508 -15.60 -106.85 -32.75
C ALA A 508 -15.40 -108.31 -32.29
N ASN A 509 -15.73 -108.65 -31.04
CA ASN A 509 -15.45 -109.98 -30.46
C ASN A 509 -16.64 -110.95 -30.42
N ASP A 510 -17.89 -110.48 -30.62
CA ASP A 510 -19.08 -111.33 -30.61
C ASP A 510 -19.82 -111.35 -31.97
N GLY A 511 -19.92 -112.52 -32.60
CA GLY A 511 -20.92 -112.80 -33.63
C GLY A 511 -21.98 -113.78 -33.11
N PRO A 512 -23.11 -114.02 -33.80
CA PRO A 512 -24.03 -113.10 -34.46
C PRO A 512 -25.28 -112.89 -33.56
N LEU A 513 -25.47 -111.69 -33.00
CA LEU A 513 -26.70 -111.32 -32.27
C LEU A 513 -27.31 -110.05 -32.86
N ALA A 514 -28.17 -110.24 -33.86
CA ALA A 514 -28.85 -109.19 -34.62
C ALA A 514 -29.85 -108.34 -33.80
N THR A 515 -30.11 -108.67 -32.54
CA THR A 515 -31.02 -107.92 -31.64
C THR A 515 -30.29 -106.98 -30.67
N VAL A 516 -29.02 -107.22 -30.36
CA VAL A 516 -28.21 -106.26 -29.56
C VAL A 516 -27.75 -105.09 -30.44
N VAL A 517 -27.55 -105.34 -31.74
CA VAL A 517 -27.10 -104.34 -32.72
C VAL A 517 -28.08 -103.18 -32.92
N SER A 518 -29.41 -103.35 -32.73
CA SER A 518 -30.35 -102.22 -32.86
C SER A 518 -30.40 -101.33 -31.62
N ALA A 519 -30.26 -101.89 -30.42
CA ALA A 519 -30.24 -101.11 -29.17
C ALA A 519 -28.90 -100.36 -29.01
N THR A 520 -27.78 -100.99 -29.38
CA THR A 520 -26.47 -100.32 -29.37
C THR A 520 -26.30 -99.35 -30.52
N ALA A 521 -26.97 -99.52 -31.66
CA ALA A 521 -26.91 -98.55 -32.76
C ALA A 521 -27.51 -97.18 -32.37
N ASP A 522 -28.61 -97.14 -31.61
CA ASP A 522 -29.21 -95.89 -31.14
C ASP A 522 -28.35 -95.22 -30.06
N GLU A 523 -27.75 -96.02 -29.16
CA GLU A 523 -26.80 -95.49 -28.17
C GLU A 523 -25.50 -94.98 -28.81
N VAL A 524 -24.96 -95.69 -29.80
CA VAL A 524 -23.79 -95.27 -30.58
C VAL A 524 -24.11 -94.02 -31.40
N ALA A 525 -25.30 -93.92 -32.00
CA ALA A 525 -25.74 -92.72 -32.71
C ALA A 525 -25.89 -91.52 -31.75
N SER A 526 -26.44 -91.74 -30.55
CA SER A 526 -26.56 -90.73 -29.50
C SER A 526 -25.19 -90.28 -28.97
N LEU A 527 -24.27 -91.21 -28.70
CA LEU A 527 -22.89 -90.93 -28.31
C LEU A 527 -22.15 -90.16 -29.41
N ARG A 528 -22.29 -90.57 -30.67
CA ARG A 528 -21.65 -89.88 -31.80
C ARG A 528 -22.20 -88.47 -31.98
N LYS A 529 -23.50 -88.26 -31.75
CA LYS A 529 -24.12 -86.92 -31.73
C LYS A 529 -23.61 -86.08 -30.56
N ARG A 530 -23.44 -86.65 -29.36
CA ARG A 530 -22.85 -85.96 -28.20
C ARG A 530 -21.37 -85.60 -28.44
N VAL A 531 -20.57 -86.51 -29.00
CA VAL A 531 -19.17 -86.25 -29.35
C VAL A 531 -19.05 -85.14 -30.40
N LEU A 532 -19.91 -85.14 -31.43
CA LEU A 532 -19.95 -84.05 -32.41
C LEU A 532 -20.37 -82.71 -31.79
N HIS A 533 -21.27 -82.72 -30.81
CA HIS A 533 -21.67 -81.50 -30.10
C HIS A 533 -20.54 -80.98 -29.19
N ILE A 534 -19.81 -81.87 -28.51
CA ILE A 534 -18.64 -81.53 -27.71
C ILE A 534 -17.53 -80.97 -28.62
N GLN A 535 -17.28 -81.57 -29.78
CA GLN A 535 -16.31 -81.06 -30.75
C GLN A 535 -16.71 -79.70 -31.35
N ALA A 536 -18.01 -79.45 -31.53
CA ALA A 536 -18.51 -78.14 -31.94
C ALA A 536 -18.33 -77.08 -30.84
N ALA A 537 -18.59 -77.46 -29.57
CA ALA A 537 -18.35 -76.60 -28.41
C ALA A 537 -16.86 -76.30 -28.20
N ASP A 538 -15.98 -77.28 -28.40
CA ASP A 538 -14.52 -77.11 -28.31
C ASP A 538 -13.99 -76.14 -29.38
N ARG A 539 -14.53 -76.21 -30.60
CA ARG A 539 -14.22 -75.23 -31.66
C ARG A 539 -14.72 -73.83 -31.32
N ASP A 540 -15.95 -73.69 -30.83
CA ASP A 540 -16.48 -72.37 -30.43
C ASP A 540 -15.70 -71.79 -29.24
N MET A 541 -15.31 -72.63 -28.27
CA MET A 541 -14.47 -72.23 -27.13
C MET A 541 -13.09 -71.80 -27.60
N THR A 542 -12.48 -72.53 -28.53
CA THR A 542 -11.19 -72.16 -29.15
C THR A 542 -11.31 -70.83 -29.90
N ASP A 543 -12.39 -70.61 -30.65
CA ASP A 543 -12.65 -69.33 -31.34
C ASP A 543 -12.92 -68.17 -30.36
N ARG A 544 -13.45 -68.45 -29.17
CA ARG A 544 -13.61 -67.47 -28.08
C ARG A 544 -12.28 -67.16 -27.42
N VAL A 545 -11.42 -68.15 -27.19
CA VAL A 545 -10.05 -67.94 -26.68
C VAL A 545 -9.25 -67.09 -27.66
N VAL A 546 -9.27 -67.40 -28.96
CA VAL A 546 -8.59 -66.59 -29.99
C VAL A 546 -9.16 -65.17 -30.06
N ARG A 547 -10.47 -64.97 -29.85
CA ARG A 547 -11.09 -63.64 -29.76
C ARG A 547 -10.67 -62.88 -28.50
N LEU A 548 -10.55 -63.55 -27.36
CA LEU A 548 -10.05 -62.96 -26.11
C LEU A 548 -8.57 -62.60 -26.23
N GLU A 549 -7.73 -63.46 -26.80
CA GLU A 549 -6.32 -63.18 -27.05
C GLU A 549 -6.13 -61.99 -28.02
N ARG A 550 -6.97 -61.89 -29.06
CA ARG A 550 -6.98 -60.71 -29.94
C ARG A 550 -7.45 -59.46 -29.20
N SER A 551 -8.50 -59.55 -28.39
CA SER A 551 -8.98 -58.43 -27.58
C SER A 551 -7.95 -57.98 -26.55
N ASP A 552 -7.17 -58.90 -25.99
CA ASP A 552 -6.10 -58.60 -25.03
C ASP A 552 -4.89 -58.00 -25.73
N ALA A 553 -4.52 -58.50 -26.92
CA ALA A 553 -3.50 -57.87 -27.77
C ALA A 553 -3.92 -56.46 -28.23
N ASP A 554 -5.19 -56.26 -28.56
CA ASP A 554 -5.75 -54.95 -28.92
C ASP A 554 -5.80 -54.02 -27.70
N ALA A 555 -6.12 -54.52 -26.51
CA ALA A 555 -6.09 -53.75 -25.26
C ALA A 555 -4.66 -53.37 -24.86
N ALA A 556 -3.71 -54.30 -24.94
CA ALA A 556 -2.29 -54.05 -24.72
C ALA A 556 -1.74 -53.06 -25.75
N GLY A 557 -2.11 -53.19 -27.01
CA GLY A 557 -1.78 -52.23 -28.08
C GLY A 557 -2.40 -50.84 -27.85
N ALA A 558 -3.63 -50.77 -27.35
CA ALA A 558 -4.28 -49.52 -26.98
C ALA A 558 -3.62 -48.86 -25.76
N ILE A 559 -3.21 -49.64 -24.76
CA ILE A 559 -2.46 -49.17 -23.58
C ILE A 559 -1.07 -48.70 -23.99
N GLU A 560 -0.36 -49.43 -24.85
CA GLU A 560 0.94 -49.01 -25.38
C GLU A 560 0.80 -47.76 -26.26
N MET A 561 -0.27 -47.65 -27.04
CA MET A 561 -0.57 -46.44 -27.82
C MET A 561 -0.89 -45.27 -26.90
N LEU A 562 -1.65 -45.47 -25.81
CA LEU A 562 -1.89 -44.46 -24.78
C LEU A 562 -0.59 -44.06 -24.09
N HIS A 563 0.28 -45.00 -23.74
CA HIS A 563 1.61 -44.72 -23.18
C HIS A 563 2.46 -43.91 -24.14
N LYS A 564 2.56 -44.32 -25.41
CA LYS A 564 3.29 -43.59 -26.45
C LYS A 564 2.66 -42.23 -26.74
N ARG A 565 1.35 -42.07 -26.57
CA ARG A 565 0.65 -40.80 -26.75
C ARG A 565 0.79 -39.90 -25.53
N VAL A 566 0.89 -40.44 -24.33
CA VAL A 566 1.23 -39.71 -23.09
C VAL A 566 2.71 -39.33 -23.10
N GLU A 567 3.63 -40.20 -23.52
CA GLU A 567 5.04 -39.87 -23.73
C GLU A 567 5.21 -38.89 -24.89
N ALA A 568 4.48 -39.04 -26.00
CA ALA A 568 4.51 -38.10 -27.10
C ALA A 568 3.88 -36.77 -26.70
N VAL A 569 2.84 -36.73 -25.86
CA VAL A 569 2.31 -35.48 -25.29
C VAL A 569 3.31 -34.90 -24.29
N ALA A 570 3.95 -35.70 -23.44
CA ALA A 570 4.99 -35.24 -22.52
C ALA A 570 6.27 -34.75 -23.23
N ALA A 571 6.58 -35.30 -24.42
CA ALA A 571 7.69 -34.88 -25.27
C ALA A 571 7.29 -33.75 -26.26
N GLN A 572 6.00 -33.64 -26.61
CA GLN A 572 5.43 -32.55 -27.41
C GLN A 572 5.09 -31.33 -26.58
N VAL A 573 5.03 -31.43 -25.24
CA VAL A 573 5.19 -30.29 -24.33
C VAL A 573 6.67 -29.93 -24.39
N PRO A 574 7.10 -29.01 -25.28
CA PRO A 574 8.49 -28.64 -25.37
C PRO A 574 8.79 -27.85 -24.08
N SER A 575 10.03 -27.81 -23.64
CA SER A 575 10.48 -26.85 -22.62
C SER A 575 10.16 -25.38 -22.96
N GLY A 576 9.69 -25.08 -24.19
CA GLY A 576 9.14 -23.80 -24.62
C GLY A 576 7.62 -23.59 -24.41
N GLU A 577 6.83 -24.59 -24.01
CA GLU A 577 5.42 -24.37 -23.65
C GLU A 577 5.23 -23.83 -22.24
N ALA A 578 6.22 -23.93 -21.35
CA ALA A 578 6.24 -23.13 -20.13
C ALA A 578 6.25 -21.63 -20.46
N GLU A 579 7.03 -21.19 -21.46
CA GLU A 579 7.02 -19.79 -21.93
C GLU A 579 5.78 -19.43 -22.74
N ARG A 580 5.13 -20.40 -23.39
CA ARG A 580 3.95 -20.18 -24.22
C ARG A 580 2.67 -20.21 -23.39
N ILE A 581 2.61 -21.01 -22.32
CA ILE A 581 1.62 -20.93 -21.24
C ILE A 581 1.86 -19.66 -20.43
N GLN A 582 3.10 -19.25 -20.15
CA GLN A 582 3.38 -17.96 -19.52
C GLN A 582 3.03 -16.77 -20.44
N ARG A 583 3.22 -16.89 -21.77
CA ARG A 583 2.75 -15.91 -22.77
C ARG A 583 1.24 -15.95 -23.00
N LEU A 584 0.59 -17.11 -22.85
CA LEU A 584 -0.87 -17.26 -22.92
C LEU A 584 -1.52 -16.85 -21.59
N GLU A 585 -0.87 -17.01 -20.45
CA GLU A 585 -1.29 -16.44 -19.17
C GLU A 585 -1.09 -14.92 -19.19
N LEU A 586 -0.01 -14.42 -19.79
CA LEU A 586 0.15 -12.99 -20.07
C LEU A 586 -0.93 -12.49 -21.05
N SER A 587 -1.19 -13.20 -22.16
CA SER A 587 -2.15 -12.76 -23.17
C SER A 587 -3.61 -12.97 -22.77
N VAL A 588 -3.93 -14.00 -21.97
CA VAL A 588 -5.25 -14.21 -21.35
C VAL A 588 -5.42 -13.30 -20.14
N SER A 589 -4.36 -12.91 -19.41
CA SER A 589 -4.44 -11.80 -18.45
C SER A 589 -4.66 -10.46 -19.16
N GLU A 590 -4.10 -10.25 -20.36
CA GLU A 590 -4.37 -9.08 -21.19
C GLU A 590 -5.77 -9.11 -21.82
N PHE A 591 -6.28 -10.28 -22.24
CA PHE A 591 -7.63 -10.43 -22.79
C PHE A 591 -8.72 -10.39 -21.70
N ALA A 592 -8.46 -10.95 -20.53
CA ALA A 592 -9.32 -10.85 -19.34
C ALA A 592 -9.27 -9.44 -18.71
N LYS A 593 -8.19 -8.68 -18.91
CA LYS A 593 -8.16 -7.23 -18.67
C LYS A 593 -8.93 -6.45 -19.73
N ALA A 594 -9.04 -6.92 -20.98
CA ALA A 594 -9.65 -6.16 -22.07
C ALA A 594 -11.18 -6.28 -22.19
N ALA A 595 -11.80 -7.37 -21.73
CA ALA A 595 -13.25 -7.57 -21.85
C ALA A 595 -14.09 -6.72 -20.87
N PRO A 596 -13.80 -6.65 -19.56
CA PRO A 596 -14.45 -5.69 -18.67
C PRO A 596 -13.88 -4.27 -18.80
N ALA A 597 -12.68 -4.09 -19.39
CA ALA A 597 -12.14 -2.76 -19.64
C ALA A 597 -12.86 -1.98 -20.74
N ARG A 598 -13.67 -2.58 -21.62
CA ARG A 598 -14.48 -1.79 -22.57
C ARG A 598 -15.72 -1.20 -21.92
N GLU A 599 -16.38 -1.92 -21.02
CA GLU A 599 -17.50 -1.39 -20.23
C GLU A 599 -17.00 -0.47 -19.10
N ALA A 600 -15.89 -0.83 -18.44
CA ALA A 600 -15.24 0.04 -17.46
C ALA A 600 -14.58 1.25 -18.12
N ALA A 601 -13.98 1.16 -19.32
CA ALA A 601 -13.50 2.35 -20.04
C ALA A 601 -14.64 3.17 -20.63
N ALA A 602 -15.79 2.59 -20.97
CA ALA A 602 -16.97 3.37 -21.34
C ALA A 602 -17.56 4.10 -20.11
N ALA A 603 -17.60 3.46 -18.95
CA ALA A 603 -18.00 4.07 -17.69
C ALA A 603 -16.99 5.11 -17.18
N ILE A 604 -15.68 4.83 -17.29
CA ILE A 604 -14.59 5.75 -16.97
C ILE A 604 -14.55 6.90 -17.98
N ALA A 605 -14.78 6.66 -19.28
CA ALA A 605 -14.90 7.73 -20.27
C ALA A 605 -16.16 8.57 -20.04
N ALA A 606 -17.27 7.97 -19.58
CA ALA A 606 -18.47 8.70 -19.19
C ALA A 606 -18.24 9.53 -17.91
N VAL A 607 -17.54 9.00 -16.91
CA VAL A 607 -17.16 9.70 -15.69
C VAL A 607 -16.08 10.77 -15.97
N GLN A 608 -15.13 10.51 -16.87
CA GLN A 608 -14.13 11.48 -17.33
C GLN A 608 -14.78 12.56 -18.21
N ALA A 609 -15.79 12.24 -19.01
CA ALA A 609 -16.59 13.22 -19.73
C ALA A 609 -17.45 14.05 -18.78
N GLN A 610 -18.01 13.45 -17.73
CA GLN A 610 -18.73 14.17 -16.67
C GLN A 610 -17.77 15.04 -15.84
N LEU A 611 -16.57 14.57 -15.51
CA LEU A 611 -15.55 15.34 -14.83
C LEU A 611 -14.99 16.46 -15.72
N ALA A 612 -14.78 16.21 -17.01
CA ALA A 612 -14.40 17.25 -17.96
C ALA A 612 -15.52 18.28 -18.18
N ASP A 613 -16.79 17.87 -18.11
CA ASP A 613 -17.95 18.78 -18.17
C ASP A 613 -18.13 19.56 -16.85
N ILE A 614 -17.82 18.96 -15.70
CA ILE A 614 -17.75 19.65 -14.39
C ILE A 614 -16.59 20.63 -14.37
N ASP A 615 -15.40 20.22 -14.83
CA ASP A 615 -14.20 21.04 -14.87
C ASP A 615 -14.36 22.16 -15.89
N LYS A 616 -15.01 21.90 -17.03
CA LYS A 616 -15.45 22.93 -17.99
C LYS A 616 -16.49 23.86 -17.38
N ARG A 617 -17.47 23.38 -16.62
CA ARG A 617 -18.45 24.23 -15.90
C ARG A 617 -17.78 25.04 -14.80
N GLN A 618 -16.77 24.50 -14.12
CA GLN A 618 -16.00 25.20 -13.10
C GLN A 618 -15.06 26.23 -13.73
N THR A 619 -14.40 25.92 -14.85
CA THR A 619 -13.60 26.90 -15.59
C THR A 619 -14.49 27.94 -16.27
N ASP A 620 -15.66 27.60 -16.78
CA ASP A 620 -16.65 28.55 -17.30
C ASP A 620 -17.25 29.40 -16.17
N ALA A 621 -17.47 28.84 -14.97
CA ALA A 621 -17.92 29.58 -13.79
C ALA A 621 -16.83 30.48 -13.23
N LEU A 622 -15.57 30.05 -13.25
CA LEU A 622 -14.41 30.85 -12.88
C LEU A 622 -14.09 31.90 -13.95
N GLN A 623 -14.33 31.63 -15.24
CA GLN A 623 -14.21 32.61 -16.31
C GLN A 623 -15.39 33.60 -16.28
N ARG A 624 -16.59 33.16 -15.90
CA ARG A 624 -17.72 34.06 -15.63
C ARG A 624 -17.48 34.89 -14.39
N LEU A 625 -16.99 34.32 -13.28
CA LEU A 625 -16.59 35.07 -12.09
C LEU A 625 -15.41 36.00 -12.39
N ARG A 626 -14.43 35.58 -13.20
CA ARG A 626 -13.31 36.43 -13.63
C ARG A 626 -13.77 37.50 -14.62
N GLY A 627 -14.77 37.20 -15.44
CA GLY A 627 -15.44 38.14 -16.35
C GLY A 627 -16.34 39.12 -15.60
N GLU A 628 -17.03 38.68 -14.56
CA GLU A 628 -17.84 39.48 -13.64
C GLU A 628 -16.93 40.34 -12.76
N ILE A 629 -15.81 39.81 -12.26
CA ILE A 629 -14.75 40.58 -11.58
C ILE A 629 -14.10 41.58 -12.55
N ALA A 630 -13.86 41.21 -13.81
CA ALA A 630 -13.35 42.12 -14.83
C ALA A 630 -14.40 43.16 -15.31
N GLN A 631 -15.70 42.86 -15.18
CA GLN A 631 -16.79 43.80 -15.45
C GLN A 631 -17.11 44.68 -14.23
N LEU A 632 -16.85 44.19 -13.01
CA LEU A 632 -16.91 44.93 -11.75
C LEU A 632 -15.63 45.75 -11.49
N LEU A 633 -14.54 45.46 -12.22
CA LEU A 633 -13.39 46.34 -12.42
C LEU A 633 -13.44 47.05 -13.79
N PRO A 634 -14.35 48.01 -14.06
CA PRO A 634 -14.06 48.94 -15.14
C PRO A 634 -13.00 49.94 -14.68
N ALA A 635 -11.79 49.74 -15.18
CA ALA A 635 -10.82 50.77 -15.56
C ALA A 635 -10.20 51.63 -14.44
N VAL A 636 -9.33 51.00 -13.64
CA VAL A 636 -8.09 51.67 -13.23
C VAL A 636 -7.01 51.27 -14.23
N ASP A 637 -7.07 51.90 -15.40
CA ASP A 637 -5.97 51.89 -16.36
C ASP A 637 -4.74 52.49 -15.64
N PRO A 638 -3.56 51.85 -15.61
CA PRO A 638 -2.35 52.45 -15.04
C PRO A 638 -2.04 53.80 -15.73
N GLY A 639 -2.48 54.00 -16.97
CA GLY A 639 -2.47 55.30 -17.63
C GLY A 639 -3.42 56.33 -16.99
N ARG A 640 -4.54 55.91 -16.39
CA ARG A 640 -5.45 56.78 -15.62
C ARG A 640 -4.95 57.06 -14.21
N ILE A 641 -4.26 56.13 -13.55
CA ILE A 641 -3.57 56.47 -12.29
C ILE A 641 -2.50 57.50 -12.60
N HIS A 642 -1.68 57.29 -13.63
CA HIS A 642 -0.66 58.25 -14.00
C HIS A 642 -1.25 59.57 -14.53
N SER A 643 -2.38 59.55 -15.26
CA SER A 643 -3.07 60.79 -15.66
C SER A 643 -3.83 61.46 -14.53
N LEU A 644 -4.28 60.72 -13.51
CA LEU A 644 -4.85 61.28 -12.29
C LEU A 644 -3.75 61.81 -11.39
N GLU A 645 -2.58 61.19 -11.33
CA GLU A 645 -1.39 61.73 -10.67
C GLU A 645 -0.90 62.98 -11.37
N LEU A 646 -0.85 62.99 -12.72
CA LEU A 646 -0.51 64.18 -13.49
C LEU A 646 -1.58 65.27 -13.37
N ALA A 647 -2.87 64.90 -13.41
CA ALA A 647 -3.96 65.85 -13.23
C ALA A 647 -4.05 66.36 -11.79
N LEU A 648 -3.69 65.56 -10.78
CA LEU A 648 -3.62 65.96 -9.37
C LEU A 648 -2.36 66.80 -9.12
N ALA A 649 -1.26 66.51 -9.81
CA ALA A 649 -0.06 67.35 -9.82
C ALA A 649 -0.36 68.69 -10.50
N ASP A 650 -1.04 68.71 -11.65
CA ASP A 650 -1.50 69.93 -12.33
C ASP A 650 -2.57 70.66 -11.53
N LEU A 651 -3.46 69.97 -10.81
CA LEU A 651 -4.44 70.59 -9.91
C LEU A 651 -3.74 71.19 -8.68
N ARG A 652 -2.71 70.52 -8.13
CA ARG A 652 -1.86 71.06 -7.06
C ARG A 652 -1.04 72.25 -7.54
N LEU A 653 -0.51 72.20 -8.76
CA LEU A 653 0.27 73.29 -9.37
C LEU A 653 -0.63 74.47 -9.76
N SER A 654 -1.83 74.21 -10.31
CA SER A 654 -2.81 75.24 -10.63
C SER A 654 -3.42 75.85 -9.37
N GLN A 655 -3.59 75.08 -8.29
CA GLN A 655 -4.04 75.60 -7.00
C GLN A 655 -2.97 76.42 -6.31
N LEU A 656 -1.68 76.04 -6.41
CA LEU A 656 -0.55 76.86 -5.95
C LEU A 656 -0.39 78.13 -6.79
N ALA A 657 -0.66 78.06 -8.10
CA ALA A 657 -0.62 79.21 -9.01
C ALA A 657 -1.86 80.11 -8.95
N SER A 658 -3.00 79.60 -8.45
CA SER A 658 -4.25 80.35 -8.30
C SER A 658 -4.43 81.00 -6.93
N VAL A 659 -3.47 80.85 -6.01
CA VAL A 659 -3.45 81.66 -4.78
C VAL A 659 -2.98 83.06 -5.20
N PRO A 660 -3.85 84.08 -5.24
CA PRO A 660 -3.38 85.44 -5.43
C PRO A 660 -2.38 85.75 -4.31
N PRO A 661 -1.29 86.49 -4.56
CA PRO A 661 -0.34 86.86 -3.51
C PRO A 661 -1.12 87.63 -2.44
N ALA A 662 -1.40 86.95 -1.33
CA ALA A 662 -2.01 87.59 -0.18
C ALA A 662 -0.95 88.50 0.43
N ASP A 663 -1.32 89.76 0.68
CA ASP A 663 -0.41 90.77 1.23
C ASP A 663 0.10 90.43 2.65
N ASP A 664 -0.43 89.36 3.28
CA ASP A 664 -0.02 88.88 4.60
C ASP A 664 0.31 87.37 4.61
N PRO A 665 1.59 86.98 4.75
CA PRO A 665 2.00 85.58 4.80
C PRO A 665 1.45 84.83 6.03
N SER A 666 1.04 85.53 7.09
CA SER A 666 0.48 84.90 8.29
C SER A 666 -0.89 84.26 8.04
N GLU A 667 -1.72 84.86 7.19
CA GLU A 667 -3.06 84.36 6.87
C GLU A 667 -3.01 83.11 5.97
N THR A 668 -2.03 83.07 5.06
CA THR A 668 -1.77 81.87 4.23
C THR A 668 -1.24 80.70 5.04
N LEU A 669 -0.35 80.94 6.01
CA LEU A 669 0.12 79.91 6.94
C LEU A 669 -1.00 79.37 7.82
N ALA A 670 -1.88 80.24 8.33
CA ALA A 670 -3.05 79.82 9.11
C ALA A 670 -4.02 78.97 8.28
N ALA A 671 -4.26 79.33 7.01
CA ALA A 671 -5.11 78.54 6.11
C ALA A 671 -4.50 77.18 5.74
N VAL A 672 -3.17 77.10 5.58
CA VAL A 672 -2.46 75.84 5.36
C VAL A 672 -2.48 74.97 6.61
N GLN A 673 -2.24 75.53 7.80
CA GLN A 673 -2.34 74.81 9.07
C GLN A 673 -3.75 74.26 9.32
N ALA A 674 -4.80 75.04 9.05
CA ALA A 674 -6.18 74.58 9.16
C ALA A 674 -6.49 73.42 8.20
N ARG A 675 -5.92 73.43 6.99
CA ARG A 675 -6.07 72.33 6.03
C ARG A 675 -5.27 71.08 6.39
N VAL A 676 -4.08 71.24 6.94
CA VAL A 676 -3.29 70.10 7.45
C VAL A 676 -4.03 69.45 8.61
N ALA A 677 -4.59 70.25 9.53
CA ALA A 677 -5.42 69.73 10.62
C ALA A 677 -6.66 68.96 10.14
N ASP A 678 -7.39 69.47 9.13
CA ASP A 678 -8.55 68.76 8.53
C ASP A 678 -8.14 67.47 7.79
N LEU A 679 -6.94 67.43 7.18
CA LEU A 679 -6.40 66.20 6.58
C LEU A 679 -5.95 65.18 7.63
N GLU A 680 -5.30 65.63 8.71
CA GLU A 680 -4.92 64.80 9.84
C GLU A 680 -6.14 64.22 10.54
N GLU A 681 -7.22 65.01 10.70
CA GLU A 681 -8.48 64.56 11.27
C GLU A 681 -9.13 63.46 10.40
N ARG A 682 -9.18 63.65 9.07
CA ARG A 682 -9.72 62.63 8.14
C ARG A 682 -8.85 61.38 8.10
N GLN A 683 -7.53 61.52 8.18
CA GLN A 683 -6.62 60.37 8.28
C GLN A 683 -6.84 59.61 9.58
N ALA A 684 -6.94 60.31 10.71
CA ALA A 684 -7.25 59.70 12.00
C ALA A 684 -8.62 58.99 11.98
N GLU A 685 -9.63 59.57 11.34
CA GLU A 685 -10.95 58.96 11.20
C GLU A 685 -10.91 57.69 10.32
N SER A 686 -10.11 57.71 9.24
CA SER A 686 -9.91 56.55 8.37
C SER A 686 -9.18 55.41 9.08
N LEU A 687 -8.15 55.72 9.88
CA LEU A 687 -7.43 54.77 10.71
C LEU A 687 -8.32 54.20 11.82
N HIS A 688 -9.21 55.01 12.41
CA HIS A 688 -10.19 54.53 13.37
C HIS A 688 -11.22 53.58 12.75
N ARG A 689 -11.69 53.86 11.52
CA ARG A 689 -12.57 52.93 10.79
C ARG A 689 -11.85 51.63 10.47
N LEU A 690 -10.62 51.70 9.94
CA LEU A 690 -9.81 50.51 9.66
C LEU A 690 -9.55 49.67 10.93
N ARG A 691 -9.23 50.33 12.05
CA ARG A 691 -9.03 49.65 13.33
C ARG A 691 -10.32 48.96 13.81
N ASN A 692 -11.48 49.58 13.62
CA ASN A 692 -12.76 48.98 13.96
C ASN A 692 -13.10 47.80 13.04
N ASP A 693 -12.83 47.90 11.75
CA ASP A 693 -13.06 46.83 10.77
C ASP A 693 -12.16 45.61 11.07
N ILE A 694 -10.89 45.84 11.42
CA ILE A 694 -9.96 44.78 11.86
C ILE A 694 -10.46 44.13 13.15
N ALA A 695 -10.87 44.93 14.15
CA ALA A 695 -11.41 44.38 15.40
C ALA A 695 -12.68 43.54 15.16
N GLN A 696 -13.56 43.97 14.25
CA GLN A 696 -14.75 43.23 13.88
C GLN A 696 -14.41 41.93 13.13
N PHE A 697 -13.41 41.96 12.24
CA PHE A 697 -12.92 40.78 11.54
C PHE A 697 -12.29 39.75 12.50
N VAL A 698 -11.50 40.20 13.48
CA VAL A 698 -10.92 39.33 14.51
C VAL A 698 -12.03 38.68 15.34
N ALA A 699 -13.00 39.47 15.83
CA ALA A 699 -14.12 38.93 16.62
C ALA A 699 -14.99 37.93 15.83
N GLU A 700 -15.17 38.14 14.52
CA GLU A 700 -15.89 37.21 13.66
C GLU A 700 -15.11 35.91 13.43
N ASN A 701 -13.77 36.00 13.28
CA ASN A 701 -12.94 34.79 13.18
C ASN A 701 -12.87 34.03 14.51
N GLU A 702 -12.81 34.71 15.65
CA GLU A 702 -12.91 34.06 16.97
C GLU A 702 -14.23 33.31 17.12
N ARG A 703 -15.35 33.88 16.66
CA ARG A 703 -16.64 33.15 16.64
C ARG A 703 -16.61 31.94 15.71
N ARG A 704 -16.01 32.06 14.52
CA ARG A 704 -15.89 30.92 13.59
C ARG A 704 -15.01 29.83 14.17
N LEU A 705 -13.91 30.21 14.82
CA LEU A 705 -13.02 29.28 15.51
C LEU A 705 -13.76 28.58 16.64
N ALA A 706 -14.49 29.33 17.48
CA ALA A 706 -15.33 28.77 18.55
C ALA A 706 -16.42 27.83 18.01
N LEU A 707 -17.05 28.15 16.88
CA LEU A 707 -18.02 27.26 16.22
C LEU A 707 -17.36 25.98 15.68
N ILE A 708 -16.12 26.06 15.20
CA ILE A 708 -15.34 24.90 14.76
C ILE A 708 -14.91 24.06 15.97
N GLU A 709 -14.51 24.69 17.07
CA GLU A 709 -14.15 24.02 18.33
C GLU A 709 -15.38 23.36 18.99
N ASP A 710 -16.54 24.00 18.97
CA ASP A 710 -17.81 23.41 19.44
C ASP A 710 -18.33 22.29 18.51
N ALA A 711 -17.97 22.32 17.22
CA ALA A 711 -18.26 21.24 16.26
C ALA A 711 -17.18 20.13 16.25
N ALA A 712 -16.01 20.39 16.82
CA ALA A 712 -14.92 19.43 16.95
C ALA A 712 -15.27 18.14 17.74
N PRO A 713 -16.11 18.14 18.80
CA PRO A 713 -16.51 16.89 19.45
C PRO A 713 -17.27 15.92 18.54
N ASP A 714 -18.05 16.40 17.56
CA ASP A 714 -18.72 15.55 16.57
C ASP A 714 -17.75 14.98 15.51
N LEU A 715 -16.66 15.70 15.22
CA LEU A 715 -15.56 15.24 14.37
C LEU A 715 -14.58 14.31 15.11
N ALA A 716 -14.47 14.46 16.43
CA ALA A 716 -13.65 13.61 17.30
C ALA A 716 -14.35 12.29 17.66
N ALA A 717 -15.68 12.22 17.61
CA ALA A 717 -16.45 10.99 17.87
C ALA A 717 -15.99 9.77 17.02
N PRO A 718 -15.77 9.87 15.69
CA PRO A 718 -15.22 8.75 14.93
C PRO A 718 -13.78 8.40 15.29
N PHE A 719 -12.94 9.38 15.67
CA PHE A 719 -11.56 9.12 16.11
C PHE A 719 -11.51 8.47 17.48
N MET A 720 -12.32 8.91 18.45
CA MET A 720 -12.46 8.29 19.76
C MET A 720 -13.07 6.88 19.65
N ALA A 721 -13.96 6.63 18.69
CA ALA A 721 -14.46 5.28 18.38
C ALA A 721 -13.39 4.37 17.76
N ILE A 722 -12.47 4.94 16.97
CA ILE A 722 -11.31 4.22 16.42
C ILE A 722 -10.29 3.94 17.52
N GLU A 723 -9.99 4.90 18.39
CA GLU A 723 -9.11 4.72 19.56
C GLU A 723 -9.69 3.75 20.57
N GLN A 724 -11.01 3.78 20.84
CA GLN A 724 -11.67 2.76 21.66
C GLN A 724 -11.58 1.38 21.01
N ARG A 725 -11.79 1.27 19.70
CA ARG A 725 -11.60 -0.01 18.98
C ARG A 725 -10.16 -0.49 18.99
N LEU A 726 -9.19 0.41 18.89
CA LEU A 726 -7.76 0.10 18.98
C LEU A 726 -7.38 -0.33 20.40
N ALA A 727 -7.88 0.36 21.44
CA ALA A 727 -7.68 -0.02 22.83
C ALA A 727 -8.40 -1.33 23.20
N GLU A 728 -9.56 -1.60 22.60
CA GLU A 728 -10.25 -2.89 22.70
C GLU A 728 -9.47 -4.00 22.00
N LEU A 729 -8.87 -3.73 20.83
CA LEU A 729 -8.00 -4.66 20.11
C LEU A 729 -6.67 -4.90 20.82
N GLU A 730 -6.10 -3.89 21.49
CA GLU A 730 -4.89 -4.04 22.33
C GLU A 730 -5.17 -4.81 23.63
N ARG A 731 -6.39 -4.69 24.19
CA ARG A 731 -6.84 -5.52 25.32
C ARG A 731 -7.31 -6.90 24.90
N TYR A 732 -7.62 -7.09 23.62
CA TYR A 732 -7.94 -8.39 23.05
C TYR A 732 -6.63 -9.17 22.90
N ASP A 733 -6.27 -9.91 23.95
CA ASP A 733 -5.07 -10.74 23.95
C ASP A 733 -5.18 -11.78 22.83
N ILE A 734 -4.54 -11.47 21.70
CA ILE A 734 -4.47 -12.31 20.51
C ILE A 734 -3.92 -13.69 20.90
N GLY A 735 -3.10 -13.79 21.96
CA GLY A 735 -2.63 -15.04 22.54
C GLY A 735 -3.77 -15.92 23.08
N VAL A 736 -4.77 -15.33 23.75
CA VAL A 736 -5.95 -16.06 24.24
C VAL A 736 -6.84 -16.51 23.08
N ALA A 737 -7.05 -15.66 22.08
CA ALA A 737 -7.83 -16.03 20.90
C ALA A 737 -7.15 -17.15 20.08
N PHE A 738 -5.82 -17.11 19.95
CA PHE A 738 -5.05 -18.21 19.35
C PHE A 738 -5.05 -19.48 20.20
N ALA A 739 -5.01 -19.36 21.53
CA ALA A 739 -5.13 -20.50 22.43
C ALA A 739 -6.52 -21.16 22.33
N GLU A 740 -7.59 -20.38 22.25
CA GLU A 740 -8.96 -20.89 22.03
C GLU A 740 -9.15 -21.50 20.64
N LEU A 741 -8.55 -20.91 19.61
CA LEU A 741 -8.57 -21.48 18.26
C LEU A 741 -7.79 -22.80 18.23
N ARG A 742 -6.62 -22.83 18.86
CA ARG A 742 -5.81 -24.03 19.00
C ARG A 742 -6.56 -25.12 19.77
N ALA A 743 -7.19 -24.78 20.89
CA ALA A 743 -8.01 -25.71 21.66
C ALA A 743 -9.18 -26.26 20.82
N ARG A 744 -9.86 -25.43 20.03
CA ARG A 744 -10.91 -25.88 19.10
C ARG A 744 -10.39 -26.79 17.99
N ILE A 745 -9.20 -26.53 17.48
CA ILE A 745 -8.56 -27.37 16.46
C ILE A 745 -8.15 -28.71 17.09
N GLU A 746 -7.55 -28.70 18.27
CA GLU A 746 -7.16 -29.91 19.02
C GLU A 746 -8.40 -30.75 19.37
N ASP A 747 -9.49 -30.15 19.84
CA ASP A 747 -10.74 -30.85 20.16
C ASP A 747 -11.40 -31.44 18.91
N ARG A 748 -11.31 -30.75 17.77
CA ARG A 748 -11.80 -31.25 16.48
C ARG A 748 -10.93 -32.37 15.91
N ILE A 749 -9.62 -32.32 16.10
CA ILE A 749 -8.69 -33.41 15.74
C ILE A 749 -9.01 -34.63 16.60
N LEU A 750 -9.12 -34.48 17.92
CA LEU A 750 -9.51 -35.55 18.85
C LEU A 750 -10.87 -36.15 18.48
N GLY A 751 -11.84 -35.31 18.09
CA GLY A 751 -13.16 -35.77 17.64
C GLY A 751 -13.14 -36.51 16.29
N VAL A 752 -12.15 -36.27 15.43
CA VAL A 752 -11.93 -37.05 14.21
C VAL A 752 -11.19 -38.36 14.54
N GLU A 753 -10.17 -38.31 15.38
CA GLU A 753 -9.44 -39.48 15.85
C GLU A 753 -10.36 -40.48 16.56
N GLN A 754 -11.24 -40.02 17.46
CA GLN A 754 -12.22 -40.88 18.13
C GLN A 754 -13.22 -41.52 17.15
N ARG A 755 -13.63 -40.80 16.10
CA ARG A 755 -14.49 -41.35 15.05
C ARG A 755 -13.75 -42.37 14.19
N ASN A 756 -12.48 -42.13 13.89
CA ASN A 756 -11.62 -43.07 13.16
C ASN A 756 -11.32 -44.33 13.98
N VAL A 757 -11.05 -44.19 15.29
CA VAL A 757 -10.88 -45.35 16.19
C VAL A 757 -12.17 -46.15 16.25
N ARG A 758 -13.33 -45.51 16.41
CA ARG A 758 -14.62 -46.21 16.44
C ARG A 758 -14.94 -46.93 15.13
N THR A 759 -14.59 -46.35 13.99
CA THR A 759 -14.77 -47.02 12.68
C THR A 759 -13.78 -48.16 12.51
N LEU A 760 -12.54 -48.05 12.98
CA LEU A 760 -11.59 -49.15 13.01
C LEU A 760 -12.01 -50.29 13.96
N GLU A 761 -12.58 -49.97 15.13
CA GLU A 761 -13.17 -50.97 16.03
C GLU A 761 -14.38 -51.67 15.39
N GLN A 762 -15.23 -50.93 14.66
CA GLN A 762 -16.32 -51.52 13.90
C GLN A 762 -15.81 -52.44 12.79
N LEU A 763 -14.78 -52.02 12.05
CA LEU A 763 -14.13 -52.82 11.01
C LEU A 763 -13.49 -54.09 11.60
N SER A 764 -12.76 -53.96 12.70
CA SER A 764 -12.19 -55.09 13.44
C SER A 764 -13.29 -56.04 13.94
N GLY A 765 -14.41 -55.52 14.45
CA GLY A 765 -15.56 -56.31 14.85
C GLY A 765 -16.19 -57.07 13.68
N THR A 766 -16.31 -56.45 12.50
CA THR A 766 -16.78 -57.13 11.29
C THR A 766 -15.80 -58.20 10.80
N ILE A 767 -14.49 -57.94 10.86
CA ILE A 767 -13.46 -58.92 10.50
C ILE A 767 -13.51 -60.13 11.45
N ALA A 768 -13.60 -59.91 12.76
CA ALA A 768 -13.74 -61.00 13.73
C ALA A 768 -15.03 -61.82 13.53
N LEU A 769 -16.11 -61.19 13.05
CA LEU A 769 -17.36 -61.87 12.70
C LEU A 769 -17.20 -62.73 11.44
N ILE A 770 -16.46 -62.22 10.45
CA ILE A 770 -16.11 -62.96 9.23
C ILE A 770 -15.21 -64.15 9.57
N GLU A 771 -14.14 -63.94 10.35
CA GLU A 771 -13.24 -65.01 10.81
C GLU A 771 -14.01 -66.09 11.58
N ARG A 772 -14.88 -65.70 12.51
CA ARG A 772 -15.71 -66.67 13.25
C ARG A 772 -16.65 -67.46 12.34
N HIS A 773 -17.11 -66.86 11.25
CA HIS A 773 -17.96 -67.55 10.28
C HIS A 773 -17.17 -68.57 9.46
N PHE A 774 -15.94 -68.22 9.07
CA PHE A 774 -15.01 -69.14 8.40
C PHE A 774 -14.58 -70.30 9.32
N ASP A 775 -14.20 -70.00 10.57
CA ASP A 775 -13.81 -71.04 11.55
C ASP A 775 -15.00 -71.95 11.91
N SER A 776 -16.23 -71.43 11.94
CA SER A 776 -17.42 -72.26 12.15
C SER A 776 -17.73 -73.16 10.96
N ALA A 777 -17.48 -72.69 9.73
CA ALA A 777 -17.68 -73.47 8.53
C ALA A 777 -16.66 -74.62 8.41
N GLU A 778 -15.41 -74.41 8.79
CA GLU A 778 -14.40 -75.48 8.86
C GLU A 778 -14.66 -76.48 10.01
N GLY A 779 -15.20 -76.01 11.14
CA GLY A 779 -15.59 -76.86 12.26
C GLY A 779 -16.74 -77.81 11.92
N ASP A 780 -17.74 -77.34 11.17
CA ASP A 780 -18.87 -78.15 10.73
C ASP A 780 -18.48 -79.14 9.61
N GLU A 781 -17.52 -78.78 8.75
CA GLU A 781 -16.97 -79.69 7.74
C GLU A 781 -16.10 -80.81 8.35
N ALA A 782 -15.40 -80.53 9.45
CA ALA A 782 -14.65 -81.54 10.20
C ALA A 782 -15.57 -82.45 11.04
N ALA A 783 -16.67 -81.93 11.59
CA ALA A 783 -17.69 -82.71 12.28
C ALA A 783 -18.46 -83.63 11.32
N ALA A 784 -18.75 -83.18 10.11
CA ALA A 784 -19.40 -83.97 9.06
C ALA A 784 -18.49 -85.07 8.46
N LYS A 785 -17.16 -84.94 8.56
CA LYS A 785 -16.20 -85.98 8.15
C LYS A 785 -15.87 -87.00 9.26
N SER A 786 -16.32 -86.75 10.49
CA SER A 786 -16.07 -87.58 11.69
C SER A 786 -17.29 -88.43 12.11
N ALA A 787 -18.47 -88.11 11.60
CA ALA A 787 -19.68 -88.94 11.66
C ALA A 787 -19.79 -89.78 10.38
#